data_AF-A0A1Q7GHI8-F1
#
_entry.id   AF-A0A1Q7GHI8-F1
#
_cell.length_a   1.000
_cell.length_b   1.000
_cell.length_c   1.000
_cell.angle_alpha   90.00
_cell.angle_beta   90.00
_cell.angle_gamma   90.00
#
_symmetry.space_group_name_H-M   'P 1'
#
loop_
_entity.id
_entity.type
_entity.pdbx_description
1 polymer ?
#
loop_
_entity_poly.entity_id
_entity_poly.type
_entity_poly.pdbx_seq_one_letter_code
_entity_poly.pdbx_strand_id
1 'polypeptide(L)'
;MVAAGIALFLAAGQASLSAQQVTDPAIRIGDKDLGGVVTSANGPEAGVWVIAETTGLPTKFAKIVVTDDRGRYVMPDLPKANYSVWVRGYGLVDSPKIKTAPGKIVNLNAVIAPSPAAAAEYYPAIHWYSMLKIPDKSLFPGTGPSGNGMPETLKSQAAWLNIVKTTGCMSCHALGTKGTRTVPKELGTFKSSAEAWQRRIMSGQAMLQMVTVIGRLDTERALKLYGDWTDRIAAGELPFSQPSRPQGVERNVVLTLWDWSHPTAYLHDLVGTDRRNPTINPNGKFYGSAEESTDYVPILDPARNTASEVKHPVRDPKTPSSKAAGMAPSPYWGEKPIWDSQTSNHNPMMDEKGRAWFTARVRPPANPDFCKKGSAHPSAKIFPLENANRHLSMYDPKTGKFTLISTCFPTHHLIFAEDANHTLWTSAGVTGPGVVGWLNRKMFEETGDEEKSQGWAPFILDTNGNGKRDEYVEPNQPVDPQKDKRVVVNLYSVAVNPVDGSVWGTSLGFPGHVVRVMPGSNPNETALAEIYEPPFPGYGPRGGDIDRNGVFWASLASGHLASFDRSRCKVLNGPTATGQHCPEGWTLHLFPGPQFKDVTDPGSAEASYYTWVDQFDTFGLGRNVPIATGNMNESLLVLVDGKFLNLRVPYPVGYFTKWVDGRIDDPSAGEGGKENRPKVVRFQLRPDPLAR
;
A
#
# COMPACT_ATOMS: atom_id res chain seq x y z
N MET A 1 20.94 -62.51 -76.09
CA MET A 1 20.83 -61.13 -76.62
C MET A 1 19.35 -60.76 -76.60
N VAL A 2 18.88 -59.68 -75.96
CA VAL A 2 19.55 -58.70 -75.08
C VAL A 2 18.68 -58.44 -73.82
N ALA A 3 19.35 -58.04 -72.74
CA ALA A 3 18.90 -57.83 -71.36
C ALA A 3 17.62 -56.99 -71.13
N ALA A 4 17.06 -57.15 -69.92
CA ALA A 4 15.97 -56.33 -69.37
C ALA A 4 16.46 -55.01 -68.75
N GLY A 5 15.59 -54.00 -68.72
CA GLY A 5 15.82 -52.69 -68.09
C GLY A 5 14.97 -52.48 -66.84
N ILE A 6 15.56 -51.94 -65.78
CA ILE A 6 14.95 -51.78 -64.44
C ILE A 6 14.20 -50.44 -64.34
N ALA A 7 13.01 -50.45 -63.73
CA ALA A 7 12.30 -49.23 -63.36
C ALA A 7 12.83 -48.64 -62.04
N LEU A 8 13.20 -47.36 -62.04
CA LEU A 8 13.72 -46.64 -60.87
C LEU A 8 12.64 -45.73 -60.26
N PHE A 9 12.25 -46.02 -59.02
CA PHE A 9 11.39 -45.12 -58.22
C PHE A 9 12.23 -44.00 -57.61
N LEU A 10 11.93 -42.74 -57.95
CA LEU A 10 12.50 -41.56 -57.30
C LEU A 10 11.70 -41.18 -56.04
N ALA A 11 12.09 -41.74 -54.90
CA ALA A 11 11.60 -41.33 -53.60
C ALA A 11 12.27 -40.02 -53.14
N ALA A 12 11.66 -38.87 -53.44
CA ALA A 12 12.11 -37.58 -52.96
C ALA A 12 11.85 -37.45 -51.45
N GLY A 13 12.87 -37.69 -50.63
CA GLY A 13 12.77 -37.62 -49.18
C GLY A 13 12.51 -36.18 -48.70
N GLN A 14 11.40 -35.97 -48.00
CA GLN A 14 11.17 -34.72 -47.25
C GLN A 14 12.14 -34.65 -46.07
N ALA A 15 13.26 -33.95 -46.27
CA ALA A 15 14.17 -33.61 -45.18
C ALA A 15 13.47 -32.66 -44.22
N SER A 16 12.96 -33.20 -43.10
CA SER A 16 12.40 -32.41 -42.00
C SER A 16 13.49 -31.53 -41.39
N LEU A 17 13.59 -30.28 -41.86
CA LEU A 17 14.44 -29.25 -41.29
C LEU A 17 13.91 -28.91 -39.89
N SER A 18 14.40 -29.65 -38.89
CA SER A 18 14.35 -29.23 -37.49
C SER A 18 15.03 -27.87 -37.37
N ALA A 19 14.23 -26.81 -37.35
CA ALA A 19 14.69 -25.46 -37.09
C ALA A 19 15.28 -25.41 -35.67
N GLN A 20 16.60 -25.59 -35.58
CA GLN A 20 17.33 -25.43 -34.32
C GLN A 20 17.04 -24.03 -33.80
N GLN A 21 16.50 -23.94 -32.58
CA GLN A 21 16.30 -22.65 -31.92
C GLN A 21 17.67 -22.00 -31.72
N VAL A 22 17.98 -20.99 -32.53
CA VAL A 22 19.21 -20.21 -32.42
C VAL A 22 19.14 -19.42 -31.12
N THR A 23 19.78 -19.97 -30.09
CA THR A 23 19.87 -19.33 -28.77
C THR A 23 20.85 -18.16 -28.89
N ASP A 24 20.45 -16.95 -28.51
CA ASP A 24 21.39 -15.83 -28.38
C ASP A 24 22.43 -16.20 -27.30
N PRO A 25 23.75 -16.18 -27.60
CA PRO A 25 24.79 -16.67 -26.69
C PRO A 25 24.97 -15.85 -25.41
N ALA A 26 24.27 -14.71 -25.26
CA ALA A 26 24.18 -13.98 -24.00
C ALA A 26 23.10 -14.54 -23.06
N ILE A 27 22.11 -15.30 -23.57
CA ILE A 27 21.07 -15.92 -22.73
C ILE A 27 21.68 -17.14 -22.05
N ARG A 28 22.05 -16.99 -20.78
CA ARG A 28 22.68 -18.03 -19.97
C ARG A 28 21.71 -18.52 -18.91
N ILE A 29 21.44 -19.82 -18.93
CA ILE A 29 20.58 -20.52 -17.98
C ILE A 29 21.32 -21.71 -17.36
N GLY A 30 20.96 -22.05 -16.12
CA GLY A 30 21.20 -23.36 -15.52
C GLY A 30 19.90 -24.11 -15.26
N ASP A 31 19.99 -25.27 -14.60
CA ASP A 31 18.89 -26.25 -14.43
C ASP A 31 17.60 -25.71 -13.79
N LYS A 32 17.68 -24.57 -13.09
CA LYS A 32 16.53 -23.91 -12.47
C LYS A 32 15.96 -22.75 -13.29
N ASP A 33 16.59 -22.32 -14.37
CA ASP A 33 16.19 -21.07 -15.02
C ASP A 33 15.37 -21.33 -16.29
N LEU A 34 14.57 -20.34 -16.67
CA LEU A 34 14.04 -20.21 -18.03
C LEU A 34 14.69 -19.01 -18.71
N GLY A 35 14.88 -19.06 -20.02
CA GLY A 35 15.36 -17.93 -20.80
C GLY A 35 14.89 -18.02 -22.24
N GLY A 36 15.02 -16.94 -23.00
CA GLY A 36 14.63 -16.95 -24.40
C GLY A 36 14.48 -15.56 -25.00
N VAL A 37 13.99 -15.52 -26.23
CA VAL A 37 13.65 -14.30 -26.97
C VAL A 37 12.15 -14.22 -27.15
N VAL A 38 11.61 -13.02 -26.97
CA VAL A 38 10.22 -12.67 -27.25
C VAL A 38 10.15 -11.86 -28.55
N THR A 39 9.37 -12.35 -29.50
CA THR A 39 9.16 -11.73 -30.82
C THR A 39 7.69 -11.60 -31.16
N SER A 40 7.32 -10.60 -31.96
CA SER A 40 6.01 -10.48 -32.60
C SER A 40 6.18 -10.34 -34.12
N ALA A 41 5.07 -10.03 -34.83
CA ALA A 41 5.13 -9.63 -36.23
C ALA A 41 5.99 -8.38 -36.49
N ASN A 42 6.29 -7.59 -35.45
CA ASN A 42 7.12 -6.38 -35.54
C ASN A 42 8.61 -6.63 -35.23
N GLY A 43 9.02 -7.89 -34.98
CA GLY A 43 10.37 -8.24 -34.52
C GLY A 43 10.47 -8.42 -33.00
N PRO A 44 11.64 -8.21 -32.38
CA PRO A 44 11.83 -8.42 -30.95
C PRO A 44 11.05 -7.42 -30.08
N GLU A 45 10.42 -7.90 -29.01
CA GLU A 45 9.54 -7.10 -28.15
C GLU A 45 10.26 -6.63 -26.88
N ALA A 46 10.76 -5.39 -26.90
CA ALA A 46 11.42 -4.78 -25.74
C ALA A 46 10.42 -4.31 -24.65
N GLY A 47 10.81 -4.43 -23.38
CA GLY A 47 10.00 -3.96 -22.25
C GLY A 47 8.66 -4.69 -22.10
N VAL A 48 8.60 -5.98 -22.39
CA VAL A 48 7.41 -6.82 -22.18
C VAL A 48 7.66 -7.85 -21.09
N TRP A 49 6.59 -8.27 -20.44
CA TRP A 49 6.65 -9.17 -19.30
C TRP A 49 6.50 -10.62 -19.73
N VAL A 50 7.51 -11.43 -19.42
CA VAL A 50 7.42 -12.89 -19.48
C VAL A 50 7.00 -13.40 -18.11
N ILE A 51 5.93 -14.21 -18.10
CA ILE A 51 5.23 -14.59 -16.90
C ILE A 51 5.12 -16.11 -16.83
N ALA A 52 5.53 -16.71 -15.71
CA ALA A 52 5.38 -18.14 -15.44
C ALA A 52 4.23 -18.41 -14.44
N GLU A 53 3.60 -19.59 -14.54
CA GLU A 53 2.47 -20.02 -13.72
C GLU A 53 2.48 -21.52 -13.41
N THR A 54 2.56 -21.93 -12.16
CA THR A 54 2.30 -23.34 -11.77
C THR A 54 1.34 -23.42 -10.58
N THR A 55 0.58 -24.52 -10.51
CA THR A 55 -0.14 -25.06 -9.34
C THR A 55 0.64 -26.15 -8.60
N GLY A 56 1.86 -26.48 -9.05
CA GLY A 56 2.61 -27.65 -8.56
C GLY A 56 3.34 -27.48 -7.22
N LEU A 57 3.14 -26.37 -6.50
CA LEU A 57 3.76 -26.08 -5.19
C LEU A 57 2.70 -25.93 -4.07
N PRO A 58 3.08 -26.06 -2.79
CA PRO A 58 2.13 -26.17 -1.67
C PRO A 58 1.21 -24.95 -1.48
N THR A 59 1.73 -23.73 -1.66
CA THR A 59 0.91 -22.59 -2.09
C THR A 59 1.24 -22.24 -3.53
N LYS A 60 0.30 -21.58 -4.19
CA LYS A 60 0.56 -21.05 -5.52
C LYS A 60 1.30 -19.70 -5.40
N PHE A 61 2.62 -19.75 -5.56
CA PHE A 61 3.54 -18.59 -5.67
C PHE A 61 3.36 -17.80 -6.99
N ALA A 62 4.07 -16.73 -7.44
CA ALA A 62 3.98 -16.14 -8.83
C ALA A 62 5.20 -15.40 -9.42
N LYS A 63 5.79 -15.77 -10.59
CA LYS A 63 6.98 -15.06 -11.16
C LYS A 63 6.74 -14.34 -12.49
N ILE A 64 7.33 -13.15 -12.58
CA ILE A 64 7.36 -12.28 -13.76
C ILE A 64 8.77 -11.69 -13.91
N VAL A 65 9.28 -11.60 -15.14
CA VAL A 65 10.48 -10.83 -15.52
C VAL A 65 10.19 -9.97 -16.76
N VAL A 66 11.04 -8.99 -17.04
CA VAL A 66 10.92 -8.12 -18.23
C VAL A 66 11.98 -8.45 -19.28
N THR A 67 11.69 -8.18 -20.55
CA THR A 67 12.64 -8.28 -21.67
C THR A 67 13.55 -7.05 -21.81
N ASP A 68 14.77 -7.26 -22.31
CA ASP A 68 15.70 -6.20 -22.74
C ASP A 68 15.33 -5.58 -24.10
N ASP A 69 16.14 -4.63 -24.59
CA ASP A 69 15.94 -3.97 -25.90
C ASP A 69 15.96 -4.91 -27.12
N ARG A 70 16.41 -6.16 -26.96
CA ARG A 70 16.40 -7.19 -28.00
C ARG A 70 15.35 -8.28 -27.74
N GLY A 71 14.37 -8.00 -26.87
CA GLY A 71 13.30 -8.94 -26.53
C GLY A 71 13.75 -10.13 -25.69
N ARG A 72 14.96 -10.11 -25.13
CA ARG A 72 15.59 -11.27 -24.47
C ARG A 72 15.30 -11.24 -22.98
N TYR A 73 15.18 -12.41 -22.36
CA TYR A 73 14.96 -12.55 -20.92
C TYR A 73 15.71 -13.74 -20.32
N VAL A 74 16.03 -13.62 -19.03
CA VAL A 74 16.27 -14.74 -18.12
C VAL A 74 15.31 -14.62 -16.93
N MET A 75 14.78 -15.76 -16.49
CA MET A 75 13.88 -15.97 -15.36
C MET A 75 14.53 -17.00 -14.42
N PRO A 76 15.24 -16.57 -13.36
CA PRO A 76 16.14 -17.43 -12.59
C PRO A 76 15.44 -18.28 -11.52
N ASP A 77 16.11 -19.35 -11.06
CA ASP A 77 15.88 -20.12 -9.82
C ASP A 77 14.64 -21.05 -9.70
N LEU A 78 13.72 -21.08 -10.66
CA LEU A 78 12.44 -21.84 -10.61
C LEU A 78 12.49 -23.19 -9.88
N PRO A 79 11.73 -23.34 -8.75
CA PRO A 79 11.51 -24.62 -8.11
C PRO A 79 10.93 -25.64 -9.09
N LYS A 80 11.24 -26.90 -8.83
CA LYS A 80 10.88 -28.03 -9.69
C LYS A 80 9.38 -28.26 -9.78
N ALA A 81 8.74 -27.61 -10.75
CA ALA A 81 7.33 -27.73 -11.10
C ALA A 81 7.12 -27.53 -12.61
N ASN A 82 5.90 -27.80 -13.11
CA ASN A 82 5.51 -27.53 -14.50
C ASN A 82 4.80 -26.17 -14.60
N TYR A 83 5.30 -25.28 -15.44
CA TYR A 83 4.81 -23.91 -15.60
C TYR A 83 4.04 -23.70 -16.90
N SER A 84 2.97 -22.91 -16.86
CA SER A 84 2.40 -22.19 -17.99
C SER A 84 3.14 -20.88 -18.16
N VAL A 85 3.78 -20.64 -19.30
CA VAL A 85 4.55 -19.43 -19.59
C VAL A 85 3.93 -18.67 -20.75
N TRP A 86 3.84 -17.35 -20.64
CA TRP A 86 3.33 -16.46 -21.69
C TRP A 86 3.87 -15.03 -21.57
N VAL A 87 3.54 -14.20 -22.56
CA VAL A 87 3.94 -12.79 -22.67
C VAL A 87 2.75 -11.87 -22.45
N ARG A 88 2.98 -10.74 -21.78
CA ARG A 88 2.07 -9.59 -21.68
C ARG A 88 2.85 -8.29 -21.90
N GLY A 89 2.24 -7.28 -22.50
CA GLY A 89 2.85 -5.95 -22.64
C GLY A 89 1.87 -4.90 -23.12
N TYR A 90 2.20 -3.61 -22.96
CA TYR A 90 1.36 -2.55 -23.53
C TYR A 90 1.47 -2.55 -25.07
N GLY A 91 0.32 -2.39 -25.73
CA GLY A 91 0.16 -2.62 -27.18
C GLY A 91 -0.01 -4.09 -27.58
N LEU A 92 0.00 -5.03 -26.62
CA LEU A 92 -0.18 -6.47 -26.84
C LEU A 92 -1.46 -6.98 -26.18
N VAL A 93 -1.84 -8.21 -26.51
CA VAL A 93 -2.69 -9.08 -25.67
C VAL A 93 -1.85 -10.22 -25.09
N ASP A 94 -2.37 -10.95 -24.09
CA ASP A 94 -1.69 -12.14 -23.55
C ASP A 94 -1.41 -13.15 -24.68
N SER A 95 -0.16 -13.62 -24.79
CA SER A 95 0.19 -14.68 -25.75
C SER A 95 -0.45 -16.03 -25.36
N PRO A 96 -0.51 -17.00 -26.31
CA PRO A 96 -0.78 -18.39 -25.96
C PRO A 96 0.14 -18.88 -24.84
N LYS A 97 -0.41 -19.64 -23.88
CA LYS A 97 0.33 -20.19 -22.73
C LYS A 97 1.02 -21.50 -23.13
N ILE A 98 2.35 -21.52 -23.14
CA ILE A 98 3.17 -22.73 -23.37
C ILE A 98 3.35 -23.48 -22.04
N LYS A 99 3.36 -24.82 -22.05
CA LYS A 99 3.75 -25.64 -20.89
C LYS A 99 5.24 -25.98 -20.94
N THR A 100 5.98 -25.70 -19.88
CA THR A 100 7.41 -25.98 -19.76
C THR A 100 7.81 -26.33 -18.32
N ALA A 101 9.09 -26.66 -18.11
CA ALA A 101 9.73 -26.87 -16.82
C ALA A 101 11.09 -26.13 -16.82
N PRO A 102 11.70 -25.89 -15.65
CA PRO A 102 13.00 -25.21 -15.52
C PRO A 102 14.14 -25.89 -16.30
N GLY A 103 15.23 -25.14 -16.52
CA GLY A 103 16.41 -25.61 -17.27
C GLY A 103 16.22 -25.57 -18.78
N LYS A 104 15.44 -24.61 -19.31
CA LYS A 104 15.05 -24.58 -20.74
C LYS A 104 15.07 -23.20 -21.38
N ILE A 105 15.55 -23.17 -22.63
CA ILE A 105 15.30 -22.06 -23.55
C ILE A 105 13.88 -22.20 -24.10
N VAL A 106 13.12 -21.10 -24.07
CA VAL A 106 11.73 -21.02 -24.52
C VAL A 106 11.54 -19.68 -25.24
N ASN A 107 11.65 -19.69 -26.57
CA ASN A 107 11.30 -18.51 -27.37
C ASN A 107 9.76 -18.36 -27.42
N LEU A 108 9.27 -17.13 -27.32
CA LEU A 108 7.84 -16.82 -27.13
C LEU A 108 7.35 -15.85 -28.21
N ASN A 109 6.19 -16.16 -28.79
CA ASN A 109 5.54 -15.28 -29.76
C ASN A 109 4.51 -14.38 -29.06
N ALA A 110 4.82 -13.09 -28.96
CA ALA A 110 3.92 -12.05 -28.51
C ALA A 110 2.82 -11.76 -29.56
N VAL A 111 1.64 -11.36 -29.09
CA VAL A 111 0.48 -11.08 -29.96
C VAL A 111 0.15 -9.59 -29.87
N ILE A 112 0.28 -8.88 -30.99
CA ILE A 112 -0.12 -7.47 -31.11
C ILE A 112 -1.62 -7.33 -30.79
N ALA A 113 -2.00 -6.30 -30.04
CA ALA A 113 -3.40 -6.07 -29.74
C ALA A 113 -4.20 -5.75 -31.02
N PRO A 114 -5.33 -6.44 -31.29
CA PRO A 114 -6.10 -6.25 -32.51
C PRO A 114 -6.85 -4.89 -32.57
N SER A 115 -6.88 -4.14 -31.47
CA SER A 115 -7.42 -2.79 -31.40
C SER A 115 -6.85 -2.02 -30.19
N PRO A 116 -6.95 -0.68 -30.17
CA PRO A 116 -6.61 0.12 -28.99
C PRO A 116 -7.40 -0.30 -27.74
N ALA A 117 -8.66 -0.71 -27.89
CA ALA A 117 -9.49 -1.22 -26.79
C ALA A 117 -8.92 -2.51 -26.19
N ALA A 118 -8.45 -3.44 -27.03
CA ALA A 118 -7.80 -4.67 -26.57
C ALA A 118 -6.46 -4.42 -25.85
N ALA A 119 -5.71 -3.38 -26.26
CA ALA A 119 -4.50 -2.94 -25.54
C ALA A 119 -4.83 -2.27 -24.18
N ALA A 120 -5.88 -1.43 -24.15
CA ALA A 120 -6.27 -0.66 -22.98
C ALA A 120 -6.77 -1.53 -21.80
N GLU A 121 -7.26 -2.75 -22.08
CA GLU A 121 -7.65 -3.72 -21.05
C GLU A 121 -6.50 -4.07 -20.08
N TYR A 122 -5.24 -3.93 -20.50
CA TYR A 122 -4.04 -4.16 -19.69
C TYR A 122 -3.48 -2.89 -19.02
N TYR A 123 -3.99 -1.71 -19.35
CA TYR A 123 -3.50 -0.45 -18.76
C TYR A 123 -3.79 -0.39 -17.25
N PRO A 124 -2.88 0.17 -16.44
CA PRO A 124 -3.13 0.39 -15.01
C PRO A 124 -4.37 1.24 -14.75
N ALA A 125 -4.97 1.03 -13.58
CA ALA A 125 -6.15 1.71 -13.09
C ALA A 125 -6.15 3.25 -13.31
N ILE A 126 -5.00 3.94 -13.15
CA ILE A 126 -4.86 5.39 -13.33
C ILE A 126 -5.34 5.91 -14.70
N HIS A 127 -5.10 5.14 -15.78
CA HIS A 127 -5.45 5.56 -17.13
C HIS A 127 -6.96 5.57 -17.35
N TRP A 128 -7.66 4.60 -16.74
CA TRP A 128 -9.12 4.55 -16.75
C TRP A 128 -9.74 5.54 -15.75
N TYR A 129 -9.15 5.68 -14.57
CA TYR A 129 -9.61 6.56 -13.50
C TYR A 129 -9.49 8.05 -13.84
N SER A 130 -8.43 8.45 -14.53
CA SER A 130 -8.23 9.84 -14.98
C SER A 130 -9.31 10.35 -15.96
N MET A 131 -10.14 9.46 -16.52
CA MET A 131 -11.33 9.78 -17.34
C MET A 131 -12.56 10.18 -16.50
N LEU A 132 -12.52 10.02 -15.17
CA LEU A 132 -13.56 10.48 -14.26
C LEU A 132 -13.64 12.00 -14.29
N LYS A 133 -14.83 12.54 -14.57
CA LYS A 133 -15.07 13.98 -14.55
C LYS A 133 -15.04 14.48 -13.10
N ILE A 134 -14.42 15.64 -12.90
CA ILE A 134 -14.26 16.28 -11.59
C ILE A 134 -15.17 17.51 -11.54
N PRO A 135 -15.85 17.83 -10.42
CA PRO A 135 -16.67 19.04 -10.32
C PRO A 135 -15.83 20.29 -10.62
N ASP A 136 -16.37 21.18 -11.48
CA ASP A 136 -15.66 22.38 -11.90
C ASP A 136 -15.36 23.34 -10.73
N LYS A 137 -14.29 24.14 -10.87
CA LYS A 137 -13.85 25.09 -9.83
C LYS A 137 -14.92 26.12 -9.47
N SER A 138 -15.83 26.49 -10.39
CA SER A 138 -16.96 27.40 -10.11
C SER A 138 -18.02 26.83 -9.16
N LEU A 139 -18.01 25.53 -8.87
CA LEU A 139 -18.87 24.91 -7.86
C LEU A 139 -18.33 25.09 -6.42
N PHE A 140 -17.20 25.76 -6.23
CA PHE A 140 -16.56 25.97 -4.93
C PHE A 140 -16.41 27.47 -4.60
N PRO A 141 -16.55 27.88 -3.32
CA PRO A 141 -16.93 27.05 -2.17
C PRO A 141 -18.38 26.55 -2.25
N GLY A 142 -18.65 25.41 -1.62
CA GLY A 142 -20.00 24.85 -1.59
C GLY A 142 -20.98 25.73 -0.82
N THR A 143 -22.23 25.76 -1.29
CA THR A 143 -23.33 26.60 -0.78
C THR A 143 -24.54 25.80 -0.28
N GLY A 144 -24.32 24.51 0.00
CA GLY A 144 -25.30 23.62 0.61
C GLY A 144 -26.45 23.20 -0.32
N PRO A 145 -27.43 22.41 0.19
CA PRO A 145 -28.53 21.88 -0.61
C PRO A 145 -29.46 22.94 -1.22
N SER A 146 -29.54 24.13 -0.59
CA SER A 146 -30.34 25.26 -1.08
C SER A 146 -29.61 26.14 -2.10
N GLY A 147 -28.32 25.89 -2.33
CA GLY A 147 -27.47 26.59 -3.30
C GLY A 147 -27.05 25.67 -4.45
N ASN A 148 -25.75 25.53 -4.69
CA ASN A 148 -25.20 24.71 -5.76
C ASN A 148 -25.15 23.18 -5.46
N GLY A 149 -25.69 22.75 -4.31
CA GLY A 149 -25.74 21.34 -3.88
C GLY A 149 -24.40 20.77 -3.40
N MET A 150 -23.30 21.53 -3.44
CA MET A 150 -22.02 21.10 -2.87
C MET A 150 -22.04 21.39 -1.35
N PRO A 151 -21.59 20.44 -0.49
CA PRO A 151 -21.53 20.67 0.95
C PRO A 151 -20.72 21.91 1.32
N GLU A 152 -21.21 22.71 2.26
CA GLU A 152 -20.53 23.96 2.70
C GLU A 152 -19.13 23.72 3.28
N THR A 153 -18.85 22.50 3.73
CA THR A 153 -17.52 22.07 4.19
C THR A 153 -16.48 21.98 3.06
N LEU A 154 -16.90 21.83 1.80
CA LEU A 154 -16.01 21.77 0.65
C LEU A 154 -15.72 23.17 0.11
N LYS A 155 -14.58 23.73 0.53
CA LYS A 155 -14.16 25.08 0.11
C LYS A 155 -13.41 25.13 -1.23
N SER A 156 -12.98 24.00 -1.79
CA SER A 156 -12.23 23.96 -3.06
C SER A 156 -12.32 22.60 -3.78
N GLN A 157 -12.03 22.60 -5.09
CA GLN A 157 -11.90 21.37 -5.90
C GLN A 157 -10.81 20.43 -5.33
N ALA A 158 -9.72 20.99 -4.78
CA ALA A 158 -8.67 20.23 -4.11
C ALA A 158 -9.17 19.51 -2.83
N ALA A 159 -10.09 20.12 -2.07
CA ALA A 159 -10.71 19.47 -0.92
C ALA A 159 -11.61 18.29 -1.33
N TRP A 160 -12.34 18.42 -2.44
CA TRP A 160 -13.12 17.32 -3.04
C TRP A 160 -12.20 16.18 -3.50
N LEU A 161 -11.14 16.50 -4.26
CA LEU A 161 -10.13 15.54 -4.71
C LEU A 161 -9.46 14.81 -3.54
N ASN A 162 -9.18 15.51 -2.42
CA ASN A 162 -8.63 14.89 -1.22
C ASN A 162 -9.56 13.82 -0.59
N ILE A 163 -10.88 14.03 -0.62
CA ILE A 163 -11.84 13.02 -0.14
C ILE A 163 -11.87 11.81 -1.07
N VAL A 164 -11.86 12.01 -2.39
CA VAL A 164 -11.89 10.89 -3.33
C VAL A 164 -10.56 10.11 -3.33
N LYS A 165 -9.42 10.81 -3.32
CA LYS A 165 -8.07 10.23 -3.48
C LYS A 165 -7.40 9.75 -2.18
N THR A 166 -7.57 10.44 -1.06
CA THR A 166 -6.80 10.14 0.18
C THR A 166 -7.68 9.77 1.36
N THR A 167 -8.73 10.53 1.67
CA THR A 167 -9.51 10.37 2.93
C THR A 167 -10.82 9.61 2.76
N GLY A 168 -11.01 8.93 1.63
CA GLY A 168 -12.25 8.24 1.24
C GLY A 168 -12.04 7.14 0.21
N CYS A 169 -12.74 7.18 -0.92
CA CYS A 169 -12.91 6.04 -1.85
C CYS A 169 -11.62 5.28 -2.18
N MET A 170 -10.56 6.00 -2.56
CA MET A 170 -9.28 5.41 -2.96
C MET A 170 -8.47 4.80 -1.81
N SER A 171 -8.81 5.04 -0.53
CA SER A 171 -8.12 4.34 0.56
C SER A 171 -8.42 2.84 0.58
N CYS A 172 -9.54 2.40 0.02
CA CYS A 172 -9.99 1.01 0.08
C CYS A 172 -10.19 0.35 -1.29
N HIS A 173 -10.29 1.11 -2.38
CA HIS A 173 -10.67 0.57 -3.70
C HIS A 173 -9.79 1.09 -4.84
N ALA A 174 -9.27 0.19 -5.67
CA ALA A 174 -8.59 0.54 -6.92
C ALA A 174 -9.63 0.91 -8.02
N LEU A 175 -10.09 2.17 -8.01
CA LEU A 175 -10.99 2.70 -9.05
C LEU A 175 -10.28 2.68 -10.41
N GLY A 176 -10.93 2.20 -11.47
CA GLY A 176 -10.34 2.07 -12.81
C GLY A 176 -9.87 0.67 -13.16
N THR A 177 -9.70 -0.22 -12.18
CA THR A 177 -9.61 -1.67 -12.42
C THR A 177 -10.92 -2.20 -13.02
N LYS A 178 -10.87 -3.35 -13.71
CA LYS A 178 -12.03 -3.86 -14.46
C LYS A 178 -13.30 -4.00 -13.62
N GLY A 179 -13.18 -4.53 -12.40
CA GLY A 179 -14.31 -4.72 -11.47
C GLY A 179 -14.89 -3.44 -10.87
N THR A 180 -14.18 -2.29 -10.94
CA THR A 180 -14.68 -0.99 -10.49
C THR A 180 -15.15 -0.11 -11.64
N ARG A 181 -14.50 -0.15 -12.82
CA ARG A 181 -14.92 0.66 -13.99
C ARG A 181 -16.21 0.16 -14.67
N THR A 182 -16.48 -1.15 -14.64
CA THR A 182 -17.76 -1.73 -15.12
C THR A 182 -18.68 -2.08 -13.96
N VAL A 183 -19.99 -2.22 -14.20
CA VAL A 183 -20.98 -2.71 -13.22
C VAL A 183 -21.19 -4.23 -13.39
N PRO A 184 -20.98 -5.05 -12.33
CA PRO A 184 -21.35 -6.47 -12.34
C PRO A 184 -22.84 -6.68 -12.53
N LYS A 185 -23.24 -7.65 -13.38
CA LYS A 185 -24.66 -7.98 -13.63
C LYS A 185 -25.34 -8.55 -12.38
N GLU A 186 -24.54 -9.11 -11.49
CA GLU A 186 -24.87 -9.72 -10.21
C GLU A 186 -25.37 -8.70 -9.18
N LEU A 187 -25.20 -7.39 -9.44
CA LEU A 187 -25.85 -6.33 -8.64
C LEU A 187 -27.34 -6.15 -8.99
N GLY A 188 -27.79 -6.60 -10.17
CA GLY A 188 -29.14 -6.42 -10.69
C GLY A 188 -29.22 -5.40 -11.84
N THR A 189 -30.45 -4.97 -12.14
CA THR A 189 -30.76 -4.00 -13.21
C THR A 189 -31.28 -2.69 -12.59
N PHE A 190 -30.87 -1.56 -13.15
CA PHE A 190 -31.12 -0.22 -12.62
C PHE A 190 -31.59 0.71 -13.75
N LYS A 191 -32.24 1.84 -13.42
CA LYS A 191 -32.68 2.85 -14.40
C LYS A 191 -31.53 3.73 -14.89
N SER A 192 -30.44 3.79 -14.12
CA SER A 192 -29.20 4.50 -14.47
C SER A 192 -28.00 3.88 -13.77
N SER A 193 -26.79 4.11 -14.30
CA SER A 193 -25.56 3.70 -13.60
C SER A 193 -25.33 4.46 -12.29
N ALA A 194 -25.95 5.63 -12.08
CA ALA A 194 -25.93 6.32 -10.79
C ALA A 194 -26.67 5.52 -9.69
N GLU A 195 -27.85 4.96 -9.99
CA GLU A 195 -28.55 4.03 -9.10
C GLU A 195 -27.72 2.75 -8.87
N ALA A 196 -27.06 2.23 -9.91
CA ALA A 196 -26.17 1.07 -9.79
C ALA A 196 -24.96 1.34 -8.86
N TRP A 197 -24.36 2.52 -8.96
CA TRP A 197 -23.29 2.97 -8.06
C TRP A 197 -23.77 3.15 -6.61
N GLN A 198 -24.98 3.67 -6.41
CA GLN A 198 -25.60 3.77 -5.08
C GLN A 198 -25.81 2.38 -4.45
N ARG A 199 -26.34 1.42 -5.22
CA ARG A 199 -26.51 0.04 -4.75
C ARG A 199 -25.17 -0.67 -4.53
N ARG A 200 -24.15 -0.40 -5.35
CA ARG A 200 -22.79 -0.94 -5.21
C ARG A 200 -22.15 -0.58 -3.87
N ILE A 201 -22.19 0.69 -3.46
CA ILE A 201 -21.55 1.13 -2.19
C ILE A 201 -22.27 0.62 -0.94
N MET A 202 -23.39 -0.09 -1.10
CA MET A 202 -24.08 -0.81 -0.02
C MET A 202 -23.69 -2.30 0.06
N SER A 203 -22.93 -2.84 -0.90
CA SER A 203 -22.57 -4.26 -0.91
C SER A 203 -21.48 -4.62 0.10
N GLY A 204 -21.74 -5.63 0.93
CA GLY A 204 -20.78 -6.17 1.89
C GLY A 204 -20.58 -5.29 3.14
N GLN A 205 -19.82 -5.81 4.10
CA GLN A 205 -19.76 -5.31 5.48
C GLN A 205 -19.08 -3.94 5.64
N ALA A 206 -18.40 -3.44 4.60
CA ALA A 206 -17.91 -2.06 4.53
C ALA A 206 -18.99 -1.02 4.17
N MET A 207 -20.24 -1.43 3.92
CA MET A 207 -21.39 -0.57 3.54
C MET A 207 -21.45 0.76 4.32
N LEU A 208 -21.47 0.70 5.65
CA LEU A 208 -21.66 1.90 6.47
C LEU A 208 -20.49 2.89 6.32
N GLN A 209 -19.27 2.39 6.14
CA GLN A 209 -18.10 3.22 5.86
C GLN A 209 -18.20 3.87 4.46
N MET A 210 -18.50 3.08 3.42
CA MET A 210 -18.61 3.59 2.04
C MET A 210 -19.73 4.64 1.89
N VAL A 211 -20.90 4.41 2.50
CA VAL A 211 -22.02 5.36 2.50
C VAL A 211 -21.69 6.64 3.29
N THR A 212 -21.03 6.52 4.44
CA THR A 212 -20.56 7.70 5.19
C THR A 212 -19.48 8.48 4.42
N VAL A 213 -18.60 7.77 3.70
CA VAL A 213 -17.52 8.36 2.91
C VAL A 213 -18.06 9.24 1.79
N ILE A 214 -19.05 8.76 1.01
CA ILE A 214 -19.67 9.53 -0.08
C ILE A 214 -20.59 10.65 0.44
N GLY A 215 -21.16 10.49 1.64
CA GLY A 215 -21.96 11.52 2.32
C GLY A 215 -21.19 12.81 2.68
N ARG A 216 -19.86 12.80 2.59
CA ARG A 216 -19.00 14.00 2.72
C ARG A 216 -18.79 14.73 1.38
N LEU A 217 -19.30 14.17 0.29
CA LEU A 217 -19.39 14.78 -1.04
C LEU A 217 -20.82 15.22 -1.33
N ASP A 218 -20.97 15.94 -2.44
CA ASP A 218 -22.20 16.15 -3.23
C ASP A 218 -22.80 14.81 -3.72
N THR A 219 -23.28 13.96 -2.81
CA THR A 219 -23.57 12.53 -3.05
C THR A 219 -24.31 12.23 -4.36
N GLU A 220 -25.37 12.99 -4.70
CA GLU A 220 -26.12 12.80 -5.95
C GLU A 220 -25.28 13.12 -7.21
N ARG A 221 -24.53 14.21 -7.20
CA ARG A 221 -23.63 14.61 -8.29
C ARG A 221 -22.43 13.67 -8.38
N ALA A 222 -21.83 13.27 -7.25
CA ALA A 222 -20.78 12.25 -7.21
C ALA A 222 -21.26 10.92 -7.83
N LEU A 223 -22.43 10.41 -7.46
CA LEU A 223 -23.02 9.20 -8.05
C LEU A 223 -23.28 9.35 -9.56
N LYS A 224 -23.73 10.53 -10.01
CA LYS A 224 -23.88 10.84 -11.45
C LYS A 224 -22.55 10.88 -12.19
N LEU A 225 -21.47 11.41 -11.59
CA LEU A 225 -20.13 11.44 -12.19
C LEU A 225 -19.53 10.03 -12.34
N TYR A 226 -19.68 9.17 -11.32
CA TYR A 226 -19.29 7.76 -11.42
C TYR A 226 -20.16 6.98 -12.42
N GLY A 227 -21.45 7.28 -12.52
CA GLY A 227 -22.36 6.74 -13.53
C GLY A 227 -21.92 7.09 -14.95
N ASP A 228 -21.79 8.39 -15.26
CA ASP A 228 -21.30 8.91 -16.54
C ASP A 228 -19.94 8.31 -16.95
N TRP A 229 -19.03 8.12 -15.99
CA TRP A 229 -17.73 7.49 -16.25
C TRP A 229 -17.85 6.01 -16.64
N THR A 230 -18.68 5.23 -15.93
CA THR A 230 -18.98 3.83 -16.30
C THR A 230 -19.73 3.75 -17.64
N ASP A 231 -20.69 4.63 -17.89
CA ASP A 231 -21.52 4.63 -19.10
C ASP A 231 -20.70 5.00 -20.34
N ARG A 232 -19.78 5.98 -20.26
CA ARG A 232 -18.84 6.31 -21.34
C ARG A 232 -17.89 5.16 -21.66
N ILE A 233 -17.36 4.48 -20.64
CA ILE A 233 -16.51 3.29 -20.82
C ILE A 233 -17.30 2.14 -21.47
N ALA A 234 -18.57 1.93 -21.07
CA ALA A 234 -19.44 0.94 -21.69
C ALA A 234 -19.81 1.27 -23.15
N ALA A 235 -19.89 2.56 -23.49
CA ALA A 235 -20.05 3.06 -24.86
C ALA A 235 -18.75 3.04 -25.69
N GLY A 236 -17.61 2.64 -25.11
CA GLY A 236 -16.34 2.47 -25.80
C GLY A 236 -15.37 3.64 -25.72
N GLU A 237 -15.57 4.63 -24.83
CA GLU A 237 -14.52 5.61 -24.55
C GLU A 237 -13.30 4.91 -23.92
N LEU A 238 -12.11 5.22 -24.44
CA LEU A 238 -10.84 4.67 -23.99
C LEU A 238 -10.01 5.74 -23.24
N PRO A 239 -9.02 5.34 -22.44
CA PRO A 239 -8.08 6.27 -21.82
C PRO A 239 -7.42 7.20 -22.84
N PHE A 240 -7.50 8.51 -22.56
CA PHE A 240 -6.85 9.55 -23.37
C PHE A 240 -5.32 9.59 -23.21
N SER A 241 -4.78 8.79 -22.29
CA SER A 241 -3.36 8.65 -21.99
C SER A 241 -2.98 7.16 -22.02
N GLN A 242 -1.75 6.87 -22.43
CA GLN A 242 -1.23 5.50 -22.54
C GLN A 242 -0.04 5.29 -21.60
N PRO A 243 0.10 4.12 -20.96
CA PRO A 243 1.26 3.79 -20.14
C PRO A 243 2.49 3.47 -21.01
N SER A 244 3.67 3.88 -20.55
CA SER A 244 4.95 3.47 -21.14
C SER A 244 5.32 2.05 -20.73
N ARG A 245 5.99 1.31 -21.62
CA ARG A 245 6.65 0.03 -21.26
C ARG A 245 7.86 0.30 -20.35
N PRO A 246 8.22 -0.65 -19.45
CA PRO A 246 9.43 -0.55 -18.63
C PRO A 246 10.70 -0.27 -19.45
N GLN A 247 11.51 0.67 -18.96
CA GLN A 247 12.74 1.15 -19.59
C GLN A 247 13.91 1.18 -18.60
N GLY A 248 15.13 0.97 -19.11
CA GLY A 248 16.34 0.94 -18.28
C GLY A 248 16.22 -0.01 -17.09
N VAL A 249 16.50 0.51 -15.90
CA VAL A 249 16.48 -0.23 -14.61
C VAL A 249 15.12 -0.88 -14.31
N GLU A 250 14.00 -0.34 -14.81
CA GLU A 250 12.67 -0.94 -14.59
C GLU A 250 12.54 -2.34 -15.19
N ARG A 251 13.33 -2.67 -16.22
CA ARG A 251 13.37 -4.01 -16.84
C ARG A 251 14.15 -5.03 -16.03
N ASN A 252 14.98 -4.56 -15.11
CA ASN A 252 15.77 -5.41 -14.24
C ASN A 252 14.92 -6.05 -13.14
N VAL A 253 13.67 -5.61 -12.93
CA VAL A 253 12.82 -6.19 -11.88
C VAL A 253 12.50 -7.65 -12.15
N VAL A 254 12.73 -8.48 -11.14
CA VAL A 254 12.14 -9.81 -10.99
C VAL A 254 11.03 -9.67 -9.96
N LEU A 255 9.80 -10.00 -10.34
CA LEU A 255 8.68 -10.05 -9.41
C LEU A 255 8.43 -11.50 -9.04
N THR A 256 8.32 -11.74 -7.76
CA THR A 256 7.91 -13.00 -7.16
C THR A 256 6.70 -12.72 -6.26
N LEU A 257 5.67 -13.56 -6.27
CA LEU A 257 4.45 -13.38 -5.49
C LEU A 257 4.14 -14.67 -4.71
N TRP A 258 3.25 -14.60 -3.72
CA TRP A 258 2.62 -15.81 -3.16
C TRP A 258 1.19 -15.59 -2.74
N ASP A 259 0.30 -16.52 -3.09
CA ASP A 259 -0.98 -16.66 -2.42
C ASP A 259 -0.80 -17.08 -0.96
N TRP A 260 -1.58 -16.44 -0.10
CA TRP A 260 -1.73 -16.78 1.31
C TRP A 260 -3.12 -16.33 1.79
N SER A 261 -3.55 -16.85 2.95
CA SER A 261 -4.94 -16.73 3.43
C SER A 261 -5.99 -17.33 2.47
N HIS A 262 -7.27 -17.01 2.73
CA HIS A 262 -8.45 -17.55 2.05
C HIS A 262 -8.98 -16.61 0.97
N PRO A 263 -9.71 -17.10 -0.05
CA PRO A 263 -10.34 -16.26 -1.08
C PRO A 263 -11.36 -15.22 -0.56
N THR A 264 -11.85 -15.38 0.67
CA THR A 264 -12.77 -14.42 1.34
C THR A 264 -12.07 -13.44 2.27
N ALA A 265 -10.77 -13.61 2.53
CA ALA A 265 -10.01 -12.68 3.36
C ALA A 265 -9.62 -11.43 2.56
N TYR A 266 -9.72 -10.27 3.20
CA TYR A 266 -8.98 -9.07 2.82
C TYR A 266 -7.60 -9.13 3.50
N LEU A 267 -6.59 -8.47 2.94
CA LEU A 267 -5.33 -8.21 3.63
C LEU A 267 -4.97 -6.74 3.48
N HIS A 268 -4.44 -6.17 4.56
CA HIS A 268 -3.96 -4.80 4.60
C HIS A 268 -2.42 -4.78 4.50
N ASP A 269 -1.71 -5.33 5.50
CA ASP A 269 -0.25 -5.23 5.63
C ASP A 269 0.45 -6.59 5.73
N LEU A 270 1.79 -6.55 5.66
CA LEU A 270 2.69 -7.66 5.97
C LEU A 270 3.97 -7.16 6.66
N VAL A 271 4.67 -8.04 7.37
CA VAL A 271 6.06 -7.82 7.82
C VAL A 271 6.90 -9.06 7.59
N GLY A 272 8.17 -8.86 7.23
CA GLY A 272 9.19 -9.87 7.02
C GLY A 272 10.45 -9.70 7.88
N THR A 273 10.77 -8.49 8.36
CA THR A 273 11.98 -8.22 9.15
C THR A 273 11.79 -7.12 10.21
N ASP A 274 12.78 -6.93 11.09
CA ASP A 274 12.82 -5.76 11.96
C ASP A 274 13.27 -4.56 11.13
N ARG A 275 12.42 -3.54 11.05
CA ARG A 275 12.64 -2.36 10.21
C ARG A 275 13.90 -1.56 10.60
N ARG A 276 14.44 -1.77 11.81
CA ARG A 276 15.68 -1.17 12.33
C ARG A 276 16.93 -1.99 11.98
N ASN A 277 16.77 -3.25 11.58
CA ASN A 277 17.84 -4.12 11.10
C ASN A 277 17.30 -5.14 10.08
N PRO A 278 17.38 -4.86 8.76
CA PRO A 278 16.75 -5.68 7.72
C PRO A 278 17.41 -7.06 7.50
N THR A 279 18.45 -7.40 8.27
CA THR A 279 19.06 -8.74 8.31
C THR A 279 18.37 -9.69 9.30
N ILE A 280 17.34 -9.23 10.02
CA ILE A 280 16.55 -10.07 10.93
C ILE A 280 15.58 -10.96 10.14
N ASN A 281 15.35 -12.20 10.62
CA ASN A 281 14.48 -13.20 9.98
C ASN A 281 14.82 -13.50 8.49
N PRO A 282 16.11 -13.68 8.11
CA PRO A 282 16.52 -13.90 6.72
C PRO A 282 16.04 -15.26 6.22
N ASN A 283 15.51 -15.29 4.99
CA ASN A 283 14.74 -16.38 4.38
C ASN A 283 13.54 -16.86 5.24
N GLY A 284 13.19 -16.11 6.28
CA GLY A 284 12.19 -16.47 7.27
C GLY A 284 10.77 -16.17 6.81
N LYS A 285 9.82 -16.39 7.71
CA LYS A 285 8.39 -16.28 7.40
C LYS A 285 7.91 -14.83 7.43
N PHE A 286 6.99 -14.49 6.54
CA PHE A 286 6.23 -13.23 6.59
C PHE A 286 4.93 -13.43 7.38
N TYR A 287 4.46 -12.37 8.05
CA TYR A 287 3.23 -12.35 8.85
C TYR A 287 2.31 -11.23 8.36
N GLY A 288 1.05 -11.53 8.09
CA GLY A 288 0.10 -10.57 7.51
C GLY A 288 -0.93 -10.03 8.51
N SER A 289 -1.54 -8.91 8.15
CA SER A 289 -2.73 -8.36 8.83
C SER A 289 -3.94 -8.35 7.91
N ALA A 290 -5.08 -8.84 8.42
CA ALA A 290 -6.28 -9.14 7.64
C ALA A 290 -7.42 -8.15 7.81
N GLU A 291 -7.26 -7.13 8.67
CA GLU A 291 -8.15 -5.98 8.93
C GLU A 291 -9.66 -6.23 8.72
N GLU A 292 -10.41 -6.28 9.82
CA GLU A 292 -11.85 -6.60 9.85
C GLU A 292 -12.26 -7.94 9.24
N SER A 293 -11.48 -8.59 8.35
CA SER A 293 -11.98 -9.73 7.57
C SER A 293 -11.87 -11.10 8.25
N THR A 294 -10.79 -11.37 8.99
CA THR A 294 -10.63 -12.63 9.74
C THR A 294 -9.68 -12.46 10.92
N ASP A 295 -9.88 -13.24 11.98
CA ASP A 295 -8.94 -13.33 13.11
C ASP A 295 -7.73 -14.23 12.84
N TYR A 296 -7.59 -14.77 11.63
CA TYR A 296 -6.46 -15.60 11.23
C TYR A 296 -5.35 -14.75 10.61
N VAL A 297 -4.22 -14.64 11.33
CA VAL A 297 -2.96 -14.10 10.83
C VAL A 297 -2.43 -15.06 9.76
N PRO A 298 -2.34 -14.67 8.48
CA PRO A 298 -1.68 -15.52 7.49
C PRO A 298 -0.17 -15.47 7.68
N ILE A 299 0.47 -16.58 7.36
CA ILE A 299 1.91 -16.78 7.48
C ILE A 299 2.40 -17.37 6.17
N LEU A 300 3.41 -16.76 5.56
CA LEU A 300 4.06 -17.25 4.34
C LEU A 300 5.48 -17.71 4.66
N ASP A 301 5.83 -18.92 4.25
CA ASP A 301 7.20 -19.44 4.21
C ASP A 301 7.69 -19.43 2.74
N PRO A 302 8.44 -18.41 2.32
CA PRO A 302 8.86 -18.25 0.93
C PRO A 302 9.89 -19.30 0.50
N ALA A 303 10.73 -19.76 1.43
CA ALA A 303 11.75 -20.77 1.18
C ALA A 303 11.14 -22.16 0.91
N ARG A 304 10.00 -22.48 1.55
CA ARG A 304 9.26 -23.73 1.32
C ARG A 304 8.11 -23.61 0.32
N ASN A 305 7.78 -22.40 -0.10
CA ASN A 305 6.59 -22.10 -0.92
C ASN A 305 5.30 -22.65 -0.28
N THR A 306 5.16 -22.49 1.05
CA THR A 306 3.98 -22.89 1.82
C THR A 306 3.34 -21.66 2.46
N ALA A 307 2.00 -21.63 2.45
CA ALA A 307 1.21 -20.70 3.25
C ALA A 307 0.52 -21.46 4.39
N SER A 308 0.41 -20.83 5.54
CA SER A 308 -0.32 -21.31 6.72
C SER A 308 -0.96 -20.12 7.44
N GLU A 309 -1.58 -20.35 8.60
CA GLU A 309 -2.25 -19.31 9.37
C GLU A 309 -2.25 -19.64 10.86
N VAL A 310 -2.40 -18.63 11.71
CA VAL A 310 -2.59 -18.77 13.16
C VAL A 310 -3.72 -17.87 13.64
N LYS A 311 -4.62 -18.38 14.48
CA LYS A 311 -5.72 -17.57 15.00
C LYS A 311 -5.23 -16.63 16.10
N HIS A 312 -5.43 -15.34 15.91
CA HIS A 312 -5.23 -14.32 16.92
C HIS A 312 -6.37 -14.38 17.96
N PRO A 313 -6.07 -14.45 19.27
CA PRO A 313 -7.09 -14.45 20.31
C PRO A 313 -7.56 -13.05 20.70
N VAL A 314 -8.69 -12.95 21.39
CA VAL A 314 -9.11 -11.80 22.21
C VAL A 314 -9.12 -12.22 23.69
N ARG A 315 -8.97 -11.28 24.63
CA ARG A 315 -9.11 -11.55 26.08
C ARG A 315 -10.57 -11.74 26.47
N ASP A 316 -11.46 -10.87 25.96
CA ASP A 316 -12.89 -10.93 26.19
C ASP A 316 -13.62 -11.39 24.92
N PRO A 317 -14.29 -12.56 24.92
CA PRO A 317 -15.04 -13.05 23.77
C PRO A 317 -16.25 -12.18 23.38
N LYS A 318 -16.65 -11.18 24.20
CA LYS A 318 -17.64 -10.16 23.85
C LYS A 318 -17.09 -9.04 22.95
N THR A 319 -15.79 -9.06 22.61
CA THR A 319 -15.20 -8.11 21.64
C THR A 319 -15.98 -8.18 20.31
N PRO A 320 -16.52 -7.06 19.79
CA PRO A 320 -17.40 -7.09 18.61
C PRO A 320 -16.73 -7.69 17.37
N SER A 321 -17.42 -8.61 16.69
CA SER A 321 -17.02 -9.11 15.36
C SER A 321 -17.59 -8.24 14.24
N SER A 322 -16.78 -8.00 13.20
CA SER A 322 -17.22 -7.42 11.92
C SER A 322 -18.37 -8.18 11.25
N LYS A 323 -18.61 -9.45 11.61
CA LYS A 323 -19.76 -10.27 11.20
C LYS A 323 -21.12 -9.63 11.49
N ALA A 324 -21.20 -8.79 12.52
CA ALA A 324 -22.41 -8.08 12.91
C ALA A 324 -22.65 -6.77 12.12
N ALA A 325 -21.74 -6.38 11.22
CA ALA A 325 -21.90 -5.18 10.41
C ALA A 325 -23.02 -5.36 9.35
N GLY A 326 -23.92 -4.38 9.26
CA GLY A 326 -24.97 -4.37 8.25
C GLY A 326 -24.41 -4.28 6.83
N MET A 327 -25.00 -5.05 5.91
CA MET A 327 -24.62 -5.11 4.49
C MET A 327 -25.84 -5.34 3.60
N ALA A 328 -25.82 -4.79 2.38
CA ALA A 328 -26.60 -5.34 1.28
C ALA A 328 -25.81 -6.48 0.59
N PRO A 329 -26.47 -7.37 -0.18
CA PRO A 329 -25.81 -8.53 -0.78
C PRO A 329 -24.61 -8.15 -1.66
N SER A 330 -23.53 -8.93 -1.55
CA SER A 330 -22.33 -8.82 -2.38
C SER A 330 -22.56 -9.43 -3.78
N PRO A 331 -22.10 -8.81 -4.88
CA PRO A 331 -22.19 -9.42 -6.21
C PRO A 331 -21.32 -10.68 -6.38
N TYR A 332 -20.40 -10.96 -5.44
CA TYR A 332 -19.52 -12.13 -5.48
C TYR A 332 -19.87 -13.20 -4.44
N TRP A 333 -20.49 -12.81 -3.32
CA TRP A 333 -20.70 -13.69 -2.16
C TRP A 333 -22.17 -13.72 -1.67
N GLY A 334 -23.07 -13.02 -2.36
CA GLY A 334 -24.49 -12.94 -2.01
C GLY A 334 -24.72 -12.33 -0.63
N GLU A 335 -25.66 -12.88 0.11
CA GLU A 335 -26.09 -12.40 1.43
C GLU A 335 -25.13 -12.82 2.57
N LYS A 336 -24.13 -13.66 2.28
CA LYS A 336 -23.23 -14.21 3.30
C LYS A 336 -22.29 -13.13 3.84
N PRO A 337 -22.29 -12.83 5.16
CA PRO A 337 -21.20 -12.08 5.77
C PRO A 337 -19.95 -12.96 5.72
N ILE A 338 -18.94 -12.51 4.98
CA ILE A 338 -17.67 -13.21 4.77
C ILE A 338 -16.55 -12.68 5.67
N TRP A 339 -16.72 -11.50 6.27
CA TRP A 339 -15.83 -10.97 7.28
C TRP A 339 -16.31 -11.40 8.67
N ASP A 340 -15.40 -11.95 9.47
CA ASP A 340 -15.67 -12.41 10.84
C ASP A 340 -14.41 -12.26 11.70
N SER A 341 -14.09 -11.01 12.05
CA SER A 341 -12.95 -10.65 12.89
C SER A 341 -13.39 -9.89 14.13
N GLN A 342 -13.08 -10.44 15.30
CA GLN A 342 -13.14 -9.73 16.57
C GLN A 342 -11.91 -8.82 16.75
N THR A 343 -10.74 -9.29 16.32
CA THR A 343 -9.43 -8.67 16.57
C THR A 343 -9.13 -7.48 15.67
N SER A 344 -9.64 -7.46 14.44
CA SER A 344 -9.29 -6.48 13.40
C SER A 344 -7.80 -6.14 13.39
N ASN A 345 -6.96 -7.15 13.19
CA ASN A 345 -5.51 -6.98 13.23
C ASN A 345 -5.01 -6.13 12.05
N HIS A 346 -4.05 -5.24 12.33
CA HIS A 346 -3.56 -4.23 11.40
C HIS A 346 -2.10 -3.85 11.73
N ASN A 347 -1.34 -3.47 10.70
CA ASN A 347 0.06 -3.04 10.73
C ASN A 347 0.97 -3.87 11.64
N PRO A 348 1.50 -5.00 11.15
CA PRO A 348 2.47 -5.78 11.89
C PRO A 348 3.87 -5.14 11.77
N MET A 349 4.66 -5.20 12.84
CA MET A 349 6.11 -4.99 12.80
C MET A 349 6.82 -6.21 13.38
N MET A 350 8.11 -6.38 13.08
CA MET A 350 8.94 -7.37 13.75
C MET A 350 9.91 -6.68 14.71
N ASP A 351 10.25 -7.35 15.81
CA ASP A 351 11.31 -6.93 16.71
C ASP A 351 12.62 -7.69 16.50
N GLU A 352 13.68 -7.26 17.19
CA GLU A 352 15.04 -7.80 17.02
C GLU A 352 15.17 -9.27 17.48
N LYS A 353 14.12 -9.84 18.10
CA LYS A 353 14.05 -11.25 18.52
C LYS A 353 13.32 -12.12 17.50
N GLY A 354 12.81 -11.53 16.42
CA GLY A 354 12.06 -12.18 15.34
C GLY A 354 10.57 -12.39 15.65
N ARG A 355 9.98 -11.59 16.54
CA ARG A 355 8.57 -11.71 16.97
C ARG A 355 7.71 -10.69 16.25
N ALA A 356 6.50 -11.08 15.85
CA ALA A 356 5.57 -10.22 15.13
C ALA A 356 4.63 -9.49 16.10
N TRP A 357 4.70 -8.17 16.13
CA TRP A 357 3.82 -7.29 16.92
C TRP A 357 2.72 -6.71 16.02
N PHE A 358 1.50 -6.55 16.53
CA PHE A 358 0.34 -6.06 15.76
C PHE A 358 -0.40 -4.96 16.52
N THR A 359 -1.11 -4.09 15.79
CA THR A 359 -2.28 -3.40 16.35
C THR A 359 -3.49 -4.32 16.25
N ALA A 360 -4.20 -4.55 17.35
CA ALA A 360 -5.37 -5.44 17.37
C ALA A 360 -6.29 -5.13 18.56
N ARG A 361 -7.60 -5.25 18.37
CA ARG A 361 -8.56 -5.30 19.49
C ARG A 361 -8.27 -6.55 20.32
N VAL A 362 -8.23 -6.39 21.64
CA VAL A 362 -8.08 -7.48 22.61
C VAL A 362 -9.23 -7.55 23.62
N ARG A 363 -10.09 -6.53 23.63
CA ARG A 363 -11.27 -6.35 24.50
C ARG A 363 -12.27 -5.39 23.83
N PRO A 364 -13.51 -5.25 24.35
CA PRO A 364 -14.40 -4.15 23.99
C PRO A 364 -13.80 -2.75 24.27
N PRO A 365 -14.34 -1.68 23.64
CA PRO A 365 -13.68 -0.37 23.64
C PRO A 365 -13.54 0.33 25.00
N ALA A 366 -14.48 0.12 25.91
CA ALA A 366 -14.52 0.80 27.20
C ALA A 366 -13.25 0.50 28.03
N ASN A 367 -12.55 1.56 28.45
CA ASN A 367 -11.27 1.43 29.15
C ASN A 367 -11.44 0.98 30.62
N PRO A 368 -10.42 0.32 31.19
CA PRO A 368 -10.32 0.13 32.64
C PRO A 368 -10.10 1.48 33.35
N ASP A 369 -10.39 1.52 34.65
CA ASP A 369 -10.48 2.79 35.39
C ASP A 369 -9.13 3.49 35.58
N PHE A 370 -8.00 2.77 35.48
CA PHE A 370 -6.67 3.40 35.51
C PHE A 370 -6.39 4.30 34.29
N CYS A 371 -7.17 4.19 33.21
CA CYS A 371 -7.11 5.11 32.07
C CYS A 371 -7.89 6.42 32.28
N LYS A 372 -8.79 6.47 33.27
CA LYS A 372 -9.86 7.47 33.40
C LYS A 372 -9.52 8.58 34.39
N LYS A 373 -10.38 9.59 34.43
CA LYS A 373 -10.27 10.74 35.34
C LYS A 373 -10.31 10.25 36.80
N GLY A 374 -9.31 10.65 37.59
CA GLY A 374 -9.15 10.23 38.99
C GLY A 374 -8.12 9.12 39.20
N SER A 375 -7.60 8.52 38.13
CA SER A 375 -6.50 7.56 38.20
C SER A 375 -5.19 8.14 38.74
N ALA A 376 -4.36 7.27 39.32
CA ALA A 376 -2.99 7.58 39.70
C ALA A 376 -2.01 7.61 38.50
N HIS A 377 -2.37 6.97 37.37
CA HIS A 377 -1.53 6.81 36.18
C HIS A 377 -1.12 8.18 35.58
N PRO A 378 0.18 8.45 35.29
CA PRO A 378 0.65 9.77 34.88
C PRO A 378 -0.11 10.35 33.67
N SER A 379 -0.26 9.57 32.60
CA SER A 379 -0.98 10.01 31.40
C SER A 379 -2.46 10.30 31.65
N ALA A 380 -3.10 9.61 32.60
CA ALA A 380 -4.53 9.78 32.90
C ALA A 380 -4.83 11.01 33.77
N LYS A 381 -3.83 11.48 34.54
CA LYS A 381 -3.88 12.79 35.22
C LYS A 381 -3.83 13.95 34.23
N ILE A 382 -3.06 13.80 33.15
CA ILE A 382 -2.86 14.82 32.12
C ILE A 382 -4.00 14.83 31.09
N PHE A 383 -4.43 13.66 30.60
CA PHE A 383 -5.43 13.52 29.56
C PHE A 383 -6.15 12.16 29.66
N PRO A 384 -7.19 12.01 30.50
CA PRO A 384 -7.87 10.74 30.71
C PRO A 384 -8.62 10.26 29.47
N LEU A 385 -8.67 8.95 29.26
CA LEU A 385 -9.29 8.30 28.11
C LEU A 385 -10.33 7.26 28.53
N GLU A 386 -11.58 7.48 28.12
CA GLU A 386 -12.70 6.57 28.43
C GLU A 386 -12.77 5.33 27.52
N ASN A 387 -12.18 5.39 26.31
CA ASN A 387 -12.25 4.30 25.33
C ASN A 387 -10.98 4.19 24.47
N ALA A 388 -10.64 2.96 24.06
CA ALA A 388 -9.65 2.62 23.03
C ALA A 388 -10.08 1.35 22.29
N ASN A 389 -9.85 1.29 20.97
CA ASN A 389 -10.42 0.25 20.09
C ASN A 389 -9.43 -0.89 19.76
N ARG A 390 -8.43 -0.62 18.92
CA ARG A 390 -7.25 -1.47 18.78
C ARG A 390 -6.26 -1.13 19.91
N HIS A 391 -5.54 -2.15 20.36
CA HIS A 391 -4.47 -2.11 21.35
C HIS A 391 -3.21 -2.76 20.75
N LEU A 392 -2.40 -3.46 21.56
CA LEU A 392 -1.19 -4.14 21.11
C LEU A 392 -1.28 -5.66 21.31
N SER A 393 -0.61 -6.40 20.44
CA SER A 393 -0.33 -7.82 20.65
C SER A 393 1.04 -8.20 20.10
N MET A 394 1.58 -9.32 20.57
CA MET A 394 2.83 -9.90 20.10
C MET A 394 2.64 -11.41 19.90
N TYR A 395 3.03 -11.92 18.74
CA TYR A 395 3.15 -13.33 18.43
C TYR A 395 4.63 -13.73 18.42
N ASP A 396 4.99 -14.73 19.21
CA ASP A 396 6.32 -15.35 19.17
C ASP A 396 6.31 -16.62 18.31
N PRO A 397 6.96 -16.63 17.12
CA PRO A 397 7.02 -17.81 16.27
C PRO A 397 7.78 -19.00 16.87
N LYS A 398 8.59 -18.79 17.91
CA LYS A 398 9.38 -19.85 18.56
C LYS A 398 8.54 -20.69 19.53
N THR A 399 7.59 -20.06 20.24
CA THR A 399 6.67 -20.75 21.16
C THR A 399 5.25 -20.92 20.60
N GLY A 400 4.90 -20.24 19.50
CA GLY A 400 3.57 -20.27 18.90
C GLY A 400 2.50 -19.53 19.71
N LYS A 401 2.90 -18.63 20.62
CA LYS A 401 2.01 -17.96 21.59
C LYS A 401 1.76 -16.51 21.23
N PHE A 402 0.56 -16.04 21.56
CA PHE A 402 0.21 -14.61 21.60
C PHE A 402 0.28 -14.06 23.02
N THR A 403 0.96 -12.92 23.19
CA THR A 403 0.79 -12.02 24.33
C THR A 403 -0.10 -10.87 23.89
N LEU A 404 -1.28 -10.74 24.49
CA LEU A 404 -2.21 -9.63 24.27
C LEU A 404 -1.94 -8.52 25.28
N ILE A 405 -2.00 -7.25 24.88
CA ILE A 405 -1.65 -6.08 25.71
C ILE A 405 -2.77 -5.03 25.59
N SER A 406 -3.36 -4.62 26.72
CA SER A 406 -4.47 -3.66 26.80
C SER A 406 -3.96 -2.22 27.02
N THR A 407 -3.92 -1.44 25.95
CA THR A 407 -3.60 -0.01 26.01
C THR A 407 -4.83 0.83 26.42
N CYS A 408 -4.59 1.98 27.05
CA CYS A 408 -5.58 3.04 27.30
C CYS A 408 -5.85 3.92 26.07
N PHE A 409 -4.90 3.97 25.14
CA PHE A 409 -4.98 4.71 23.88
C PHE A 409 -5.29 3.77 22.71
N PRO A 410 -6.04 4.21 21.68
CA PRO A 410 -6.24 3.45 20.46
C PRO A 410 -4.96 3.40 19.61
N THR A 411 -4.75 2.29 18.91
CA THR A 411 -3.60 2.07 18.02
C THR A 411 -4.03 1.89 16.56
N HIS A 412 -3.13 2.17 15.61
CA HIS A 412 -3.38 1.94 14.18
C HIS A 412 -2.11 1.53 13.43
N HIS A 413 -1.09 2.40 13.33
CA HIS A 413 0.26 1.99 12.96
C HIS A 413 1.14 1.91 14.22
N LEU A 414 2.16 1.07 14.21
CA LEU A 414 3.11 0.89 15.31
C LEU A 414 4.54 0.86 14.77
N ILE A 415 5.52 1.36 15.55
CA ILE A 415 6.93 1.38 15.16
C ILE A 415 7.85 1.31 16.39
N PHE A 416 8.97 0.61 16.27
CA PHE A 416 9.99 0.56 17.31
C PHE A 416 11.00 1.70 17.19
N ALA A 417 11.35 2.31 18.32
CA ALA A 417 12.51 3.19 18.45
C ALA A 417 13.83 2.41 18.50
N GLU A 418 14.94 3.10 18.24
CA GLU A 418 16.31 2.64 18.46
C GLU A 418 16.83 3.14 19.82
N ASP A 419 16.03 2.90 20.88
CA ASP A 419 16.34 3.33 22.25
C ASP A 419 16.54 2.15 23.23
N ALA A 420 17.08 2.46 24.41
CA ALA A 420 17.41 1.47 25.45
C ALA A 420 16.18 0.78 26.12
N ASN A 421 14.96 1.22 25.78
CA ASN A 421 13.70 0.62 26.24
C ASN A 421 13.03 -0.22 25.14
N HIS A 422 13.54 -0.17 23.90
CA HIS A 422 12.87 -0.64 22.69
C HIS A 422 11.45 -0.06 22.60
N THR A 423 11.29 1.25 22.87
CA THR A 423 9.98 1.89 22.96
C THR A 423 9.17 1.69 21.69
N LEU A 424 7.96 1.16 21.84
CA LEU A 424 7.04 0.93 20.74
C LEU A 424 6.04 2.09 20.69
N TRP A 425 6.18 2.95 19.69
CA TRP A 425 5.31 4.11 19.45
C TRP A 425 4.14 3.73 18.56
N THR A 426 2.98 4.35 18.77
CA THR A 426 1.75 4.05 18.04
C THR A 426 1.01 5.30 17.57
N SER A 427 0.37 5.19 16.41
CA SER A 427 -0.53 6.18 15.85
C SER A 427 -1.99 5.85 16.21
N ALA A 428 -2.87 6.84 16.22
CA ALA A 428 -4.31 6.64 16.48
C ALA A 428 -5.12 6.33 15.19
N GLY A 429 -4.55 6.59 14.01
CA GLY A 429 -5.19 6.36 12.72
C GLY A 429 -6.03 7.54 12.23
N VAL A 430 -7.05 7.23 11.41
CA VAL A 430 -7.93 8.23 10.78
C VAL A 430 -8.78 9.01 11.80
N THR A 431 -9.13 8.38 12.93
CA THR A 431 -9.98 8.95 13.98
C THR A 431 -9.49 8.53 15.35
N GLY A 432 -9.22 9.50 16.23
CA GLY A 432 -8.75 9.24 17.60
C GLY A 432 -8.93 10.46 18.52
N PRO A 433 -8.57 10.32 19.80
CA PRO A 433 -8.80 11.33 20.84
C PRO A 433 -7.78 12.49 20.81
N GLY A 434 -6.86 12.54 19.84
CA GLY A 434 -5.81 13.55 19.76
C GLY A 434 -4.62 13.31 20.69
N VAL A 435 -4.15 12.05 20.74
CA VAL A 435 -2.97 11.64 21.53
C VAL A 435 -1.97 10.83 20.69
N VAL A 436 -0.70 10.84 21.10
CA VAL A 436 0.30 9.82 20.74
C VAL A 436 0.46 8.86 21.93
N GLY A 437 0.61 7.56 21.67
CA GLY A 437 0.73 6.52 22.70
C GLY A 437 1.93 5.60 22.48
N TRP A 438 2.50 5.09 23.58
CA TRP A 438 3.69 4.23 23.55
C TRP A 438 3.65 3.10 24.60
N LEU A 439 4.49 2.09 24.37
CA LEU A 439 4.83 1.03 25.31
C LEU A 439 6.35 0.98 25.53
N ASN A 440 6.81 1.10 26.77
CA ASN A 440 8.16 0.70 27.16
C ASN A 440 8.24 -0.83 27.12
N ARG A 441 8.65 -1.36 25.97
CA ARG A 441 8.66 -2.80 25.71
C ARG A 441 9.57 -3.55 26.68
N LYS A 442 10.73 -2.99 27.02
CA LYS A 442 11.67 -3.57 27.98
C LYS A 442 11.02 -3.76 29.35
N MET A 443 10.42 -2.71 29.92
CA MET A 443 9.76 -2.80 31.23
C MET A 443 8.58 -3.79 31.22
N PHE A 444 7.85 -3.88 30.10
CA PHE A 444 6.80 -4.89 29.93
C PHE A 444 7.36 -6.32 29.92
N GLU A 445 8.49 -6.57 29.24
CA GLU A 445 9.15 -7.88 29.23
C GLU A 445 9.77 -8.25 30.59
N GLU A 446 10.25 -7.27 31.35
CA GLU A 446 10.87 -7.46 32.67
C GLU A 446 9.85 -7.66 33.80
N THR A 447 8.60 -7.20 33.64
CA THR A 447 7.60 -7.20 34.72
C THR A 447 6.28 -7.90 34.40
N GLY A 448 5.91 -8.00 33.12
CA GLY A 448 4.55 -8.39 32.70
C GLY A 448 3.47 -7.33 32.95
N ASP A 449 3.82 -6.18 33.54
CA ASP A 449 2.89 -5.12 33.95
C ASP A 449 2.61 -4.19 32.77
N GLU A 450 1.41 -4.30 32.19
CA GLU A 450 0.99 -3.47 31.07
C GLU A 450 0.51 -2.06 31.47
N GLU A 451 0.09 -1.85 32.72
CA GLU A 451 -0.31 -0.53 33.22
C GLU A 451 0.93 0.34 33.40
N LYS A 452 1.92 -0.16 34.15
CA LYS A 452 3.18 0.56 34.40
C LYS A 452 4.01 0.78 33.14
N SER A 453 3.89 -0.09 32.14
CA SER A 453 4.73 -0.06 30.94
C SER A 453 4.23 0.83 29.80
N GLN A 454 3.03 1.41 29.90
CA GLN A 454 2.44 2.21 28.82
C GLN A 454 2.39 3.71 29.16
N GLY A 455 2.13 4.53 28.15
CA GLY A 455 1.83 5.95 28.35
C GLY A 455 1.26 6.61 27.10
N TRP A 456 0.66 7.79 27.27
CA TRP A 456 0.17 8.62 26.19
C TRP A 456 0.25 10.11 26.53
N ALA A 457 0.25 10.96 25.51
CA ALA A 457 0.29 12.41 25.66
C ALA A 457 -0.57 13.11 24.59
N PRO A 458 -1.28 14.20 24.92
CA PRO A 458 -1.95 15.04 23.93
C PRO A 458 -0.92 15.83 23.10
N PHE A 459 -1.29 16.24 21.89
CA PHE A 459 -0.44 17.11 21.06
C PHE A 459 -0.52 18.57 21.53
N ILE A 460 0.57 19.08 22.08
CA ILE A 460 0.71 20.43 22.61
C ILE A 460 1.72 21.22 21.75
N LEU A 461 1.32 22.33 21.16
CA LEU A 461 2.23 23.28 20.51
C LEU A 461 2.81 24.24 21.55
N ASP A 462 4.12 24.42 21.52
CA ASP A 462 4.84 25.50 22.22
C ASP A 462 4.49 26.85 21.57
N THR A 463 3.33 27.41 21.91
CA THR A 463 2.87 28.70 21.37
C THR A 463 3.42 29.90 22.11
N ASN A 464 3.95 29.71 23.32
CA ASN A 464 4.61 30.77 24.08
C ASN A 464 6.07 30.99 23.62
N GLY A 465 6.71 29.95 23.07
CA GLY A 465 8.01 30.00 22.39
C GLY A 465 9.21 29.66 23.27
N ASN A 466 9.03 29.20 24.51
CA ASN A 466 10.13 29.04 25.47
C ASN A 466 10.91 27.71 25.39
N GLY A 467 10.46 26.76 24.56
CA GLY A 467 11.13 25.46 24.34
C GLY A 467 10.83 24.40 25.41
N LYS A 468 9.81 24.61 26.25
CA LYS A 468 9.29 23.66 27.24
C LYS A 468 7.79 23.54 27.10
N ARG A 469 7.24 22.51 27.75
CA ARG A 469 5.79 22.34 27.86
C ARG A 469 5.28 22.90 29.18
N ASP A 470 4.33 23.82 29.09
CA ASP A 470 3.73 24.53 30.22
C ASP A 470 2.24 24.15 30.41
N GLU A 471 1.50 24.97 31.17
CA GLU A 471 0.05 24.98 31.05
C GLU A 471 -0.36 25.33 29.61
N TYR A 472 -1.43 24.69 29.12
CA TYR A 472 -1.93 24.89 27.77
C TYR A 472 -3.39 25.35 27.74
N VAL A 473 -3.76 26.10 26.70
CA VAL A 473 -5.15 26.38 26.35
C VAL A 473 -5.74 25.25 25.49
N GLU A 474 -7.04 25.05 25.60
CA GLU A 474 -7.78 24.06 24.81
C GLU A 474 -7.92 24.48 23.33
N PRO A 475 -8.16 23.54 22.39
CA PRO A 475 -8.15 23.83 20.96
C PRO A 475 -9.16 24.92 20.53
N ASN A 476 -10.30 25.01 21.21
CA ASN A 476 -11.38 25.98 20.98
C ASN A 476 -11.19 27.32 21.72
N GLN A 477 -10.14 27.48 22.53
CA GLN A 477 -9.81 28.72 23.23
C GLN A 477 -8.87 29.59 22.37
N PRO A 478 -8.83 30.93 22.55
CA PRO A 478 -7.81 31.78 21.93
C PRO A 478 -6.41 31.39 22.43
N VAL A 479 -5.36 31.72 21.65
CA VAL A 479 -3.97 31.57 22.11
C VAL A 479 -3.71 32.57 23.23
N ASP A 480 -3.14 32.10 24.33
CA ASP A 480 -2.66 32.91 25.45
C ASP A 480 -1.13 33.03 25.34
N PRO A 481 -0.55 34.25 25.25
CA PRO A 481 0.90 34.42 25.12
C PRO A 481 1.76 33.86 26.27
N GLN A 482 1.16 33.50 27.41
CA GLN A 482 1.84 32.88 28.54
C GLN A 482 1.70 31.35 28.57
N LYS A 483 1.05 30.75 27.56
CA LYS A 483 0.68 29.32 27.57
C LYS A 483 0.91 28.65 26.23
N ASP A 484 0.97 27.34 26.30
CA ASP A 484 0.95 26.46 25.13
C ASP A 484 -0.46 26.30 24.59
N LYS A 485 -0.60 25.64 23.43
CA LYS A 485 -1.92 25.31 22.88
C LYS A 485 -2.04 23.84 22.50
N ARG A 486 -3.05 23.16 23.05
CA ARG A 486 -3.43 21.81 22.59
C ARG A 486 -4.04 21.89 21.19
N VAL A 487 -3.67 20.96 20.33
CA VAL A 487 -4.22 20.80 18.97
C VAL A 487 -4.88 19.44 18.78
N VAL A 488 -5.92 19.40 17.95
CA VAL A 488 -6.63 18.15 17.60
C VAL A 488 -6.06 17.60 16.29
N VAL A 489 -4.90 16.96 16.39
CA VAL A 489 -4.32 16.14 15.32
C VAL A 489 -4.36 14.67 15.72
N ASN A 490 -4.55 13.78 14.75
CA ASN A 490 -4.41 12.34 14.96
C ASN A 490 -3.36 11.84 13.98
N LEU A 491 -2.31 11.21 14.50
CA LEU A 491 -1.31 10.56 13.68
C LEU A 491 -1.95 9.39 12.92
N TYR A 492 -1.87 9.43 11.60
CA TYR A 492 -2.22 8.32 10.72
C TYR A 492 -1.02 7.37 10.60
N SER A 493 0.08 7.79 9.96
CA SER A 493 1.35 7.06 10.07
C SER A 493 2.06 7.30 11.40
N VAL A 494 3.03 6.46 11.74
CA VAL A 494 4.04 6.76 12.77
C VAL A 494 5.41 6.24 12.35
N ALA A 495 6.44 7.05 12.59
CA ALA A 495 7.85 6.75 12.40
C ALA A 495 8.66 7.37 13.55
N VAL A 496 9.89 6.89 13.81
CA VAL A 496 10.81 7.49 14.79
C VAL A 496 12.06 7.92 14.05
N ASN A 497 12.48 9.17 14.27
CA ASN A 497 13.73 9.69 13.73
C ASN A 497 14.92 9.07 14.49
N PRO A 498 15.81 8.29 13.83
CA PRO A 498 16.98 7.73 14.51
C PRO A 498 18.03 8.77 14.87
N VAL A 499 17.93 10.01 14.37
CA VAL A 499 18.89 11.10 14.65
C VAL A 499 18.66 11.78 16.00
N ASP A 500 17.40 11.98 16.40
CA ASP A 500 17.04 12.75 17.63
C ASP A 500 15.95 12.12 18.50
N GLY A 501 15.43 10.93 18.14
CA GLY A 501 14.36 10.26 18.86
C GLY A 501 12.98 10.91 18.75
N SER A 502 12.80 11.92 17.91
CA SER A 502 11.48 12.51 17.66
C SER A 502 10.56 11.54 16.91
N VAL A 503 9.29 11.55 17.28
CA VAL A 503 8.23 10.75 16.68
C VAL A 503 7.57 11.57 15.58
N TRP A 504 7.39 11.00 14.40
CA TRP A 504 6.84 11.67 13.23
C TRP A 504 5.62 10.92 12.69
N GLY A 505 4.74 11.63 12.02
CA GLY A 505 3.68 11.04 11.23
C GLY A 505 2.88 12.09 10.48
N THR A 506 1.80 11.67 9.83
CA THR A 506 0.89 12.56 9.12
C THR A 506 -0.42 12.72 9.90
N SER A 507 -1.06 13.89 9.80
CA SER A 507 -2.46 14.06 10.21
C SER A 507 -3.31 14.28 8.97
N LEU A 508 -4.26 13.38 8.73
CA LEU A 508 -5.17 13.46 7.59
C LEU A 508 -6.10 14.68 7.71
N GLY A 509 -6.57 15.16 6.57
CA GLY A 509 -7.48 16.29 6.46
C GLY A 509 -7.30 17.00 5.12
N PHE A 510 -7.81 18.22 5.01
CA PHE A 510 -7.44 19.15 3.94
C PHE A 510 -7.11 20.51 4.58
N PRO A 511 -5.94 21.11 4.31
CA PRO A 511 -4.80 20.55 3.55
C PRO A 511 -4.11 19.38 4.27
N GLY A 512 -4.29 19.22 5.59
CA GLY A 512 -3.62 18.17 6.38
C GLY A 512 -2.17 18.52 6.72
N HIS A 513 -1.51 17.68 7.52
CA HIS A 513 -0.20 18.03 8.12
C HIS A 513 0.80 16.87 8.10
N VAL A 514 2.08 17.20 8.11
CA VAL A 514 3.11 16.41 8.80
C VAL A 514 3.20 16.92 10.24
N VAL A 515 3.37 15.99 11.18
CA VAL A 515 3.38 16.25 12.63
C VAL A 515 4.64 15.62 13.22
N ARG A 516 5.37 16.39 14.02
CA ARG A 516 6.48 15.92 14.87
C ARG A 516 6.05 15.97 16.32
N VAL A 517 6.55 15.04 17.14
CA VAL A 517 6.55 15.11 18.59
C VAL A 517 7.97 14.89 19.09
N MET A 518 8.47 15.79 19.94
CA MET A 518 9.67 15.57 20.75
C MET A 518 9.23 15.03 22.11
N PRO A 519 9.51 13.75 22.46
CA PRO A 519 9.04 13.17 23.72
C PRO A 519 9.60 13.83 24.98
N GLY A 520 10.85 14.29 24.94
CA GLY A 520 11.57 14.75 26.14
C GLY A 520 11.84 13.60 27.15
N SER A 521 12.16 13.95 28.39
CA SER A 521 12.56 12.98 29.43
C SER A 521 11.40 12.34 30.19
N ASN A 522 10.23 12.99 30.24
CA ASN A 522 8.98 12.42 30.75
C ASN A 522 7.85 12.73 29.75
N PRO A 523 7.57 11.87 28.75
CA PRO A 523 6.67 12.22 27.65
C PRO A 523 5.23 12.54 28.06
N ASN A 524 4.80 12.14 29.26
CA ASN A 524 3.50 12.55 29.80
C ASN A 524 3.38 14.07 29.97
N GLU A 525 4.46 14.71 30.41
CA GLU A 525 4.52 16.10 30.87
C GLU A 525 5.37 16.98 29.95
N THR A 526 6.48 16.46 29.43
CA THR A 526 7.47 17.23 28.65
C THR A 526 7.29 17.15 27.14
N ALA A 527 6.42 16.28 26.62
CA ALA A 527 6.30 16.09 25.18
C ALA A 527 5.65 17.30 24.49
N LEU A 528 6.37 17.89 23.54
CA LEU A 528 5.92 18.98 22.67
C LEU A 528 5.71 18.47 21.24
N ALA A 529 4.76 19.09 20.54
CA ALA A 529 4.42 18.80 19.16
C ALA A 529 4.69 20.01 18.24
N GLU A 530 4.91 19.72 16.95
CA GLU A 530 5.01 20.68 15.87
C GLU A 530 4.12 20.21 14.72
N ILE A 531 3.48 21.14 14.01
CA ILE A 531 2.66 20.84 12.84
C ILE A 531 3.13 21.63 11.62
N TYR A 532 3.19 20.96 10.48
CA TYR A 532 3.68 21.51 9.21
C TYR A 532 2.67 21.22 8.11
N GLU A 533 2.18 22.27 7.47
CA GLU A 533 1.25 22.20 6.34
C GLU A 533 2.04 22.12 5.02
N PRO A 534 1.71 21.19 4.10
CA PRO A 534 2.33 21.17 2.78
C PRO A 534 1.87 22.38 1.96
N PRO A 535 2.78 23.20 1.40
CA PRO A 535 2.40 24.34 0.58
C PRO A 535 1.79 23.88 -0.75
N PHE A 536 0.78 24.61 -1.23
CA PHE A 536 0.19 24.37 -2.55
C PHE A 536 1.26 24.39 -3.66
N PRO A 537 1.22 23.47 -4.64
CA PRO A 537 0.13 22.54 -4.95
C PRO A 537 0.03 21.28 -4.08
N GLY A 538 0.91 21.10 -3.08
CA GLY A 538 0.82 20.01 -2.10
C GLY A 538 -0.45 20.11 -1.23
N TYR A 539 -1.15 18.98 -1.03
CA TYR A 539 -2.21 18.82 -0.03
C TYR A 539 -2.55 17.33 0.18
N GLY A 540 -3.15 17.03 1.33
CA GLY A 540 -3.76 15.73 1.64
C GLY A 540 -2.75 14.59 1.83
N PRO A 541 -1.80 14.71 2.78
CA PRO A 541 -0.87 13.61 3.08
C PRO A 541 -1.62 12.36 3.54
N ARG A 542 -1.22 11.18 3.07
CA ARG A 542 -1.67 9.88 3.62
C ARG A 542 -0.55 9.22 4.43
N GLY A 543 -0.13 8.00 4.14
CA GLY A 543 0.98 7.37 4.84
C GLY A 543 2.32 8.01 4.47
N GLY A 544 3.22 8.05 5.46
CA GLY A 544 4.54 8.65 5.33
C GLY A 544 5.47 8.19 6.44
N ASP A 545 6.76 8.39 6.23
CA ASP A 545 7.86 7.69 6.90
C ASP A 545 9.14 8.54 6.87
N ILE A 546 10.16 8.20 7.65
CA ILE A 546 11.36 9.03 7.83
C ILE A 546 12.63 8.34 7.32
N ASP A 547 13.55 9.13 6.77
CA ASP A 547 14.88 8.67 6.38
C ASP A 547 15.89 8.77 7.54
N ARG A 548 17.12 8.25 7.37
CA ARG A 548 18.17 8.33 8.42
C ARG A 548 18.89 9.69 8.51
N ASN A 549 18.49 10.67 7.70
CA ASN A 549 18.92 12.06 7.82
C ASN A 549 17.91 12.90 8.64
N GLY A 550 16.73 12.35 8.93
CA GLY A 550 15.63 13.06 9.61
C GLY A 550 14.65 13.75 8.65
N VAL A 551 14.72 13.48 7.34
CA VAL A 551 13.78 13.99 6.34
C VAL A 551 12.54 13.10 6.30
N PHE A 552 11.36 13.69 6.49
CA PHE A 552 10.10 12.98 6.46
C PHE A 552 9.50 12.97 5.05
N TRP A 553 9.02 11.83 4.59
CA TRP A 553 8.50 11.61 3.23
C TRP A 553 7.04 11.15 3.26
N ALA A 554 6.17 11.77 2.45
CA ALA A 554 4.74 11.48 2.45
C ALA A 554 4.10 11.49 1.04
N SER A 555 3.18 10.58 0.80
CA SER A 555 2.34 10.59 -0.40
C SER A 555 1.18 11.58 -0.24
N LEU A 556 1.02 12.53 -1.19
CA LEU A 556 0.02 13.60 -1.15
C LEU A 556 -1.15 13.36 -2.12
N ALA A 557 -2.37 13.70 -1.69
CA ALA A 557 -3.58 13.71 -2.50
C ALA A 557 -3.47 14.57 -3.76
N SER A 558 -2.62 15.59 -3.76
CA SER A 558 -2.29 16.38 -4.96
C SER A 558 -1.65 15.58 -6.10
N GLY A 559 -1.21 14.33 -5.85
CA GLY A 559 -0.48 13.52 -6.83
C GLY A 559 1.02 13.81 -6.84
N HIS A 560 1.58 14.14 -5.68
CA HIS A 560 3.01 14.32 -5.47
C HIS A 560 3.52 13.41 -4.34
N LEU A 561 4.77 12.97 -4.44
CA LEU A 561 5.58 12.60 -3.29
C LEU A 561 6.19 13.88 -2.71
N ALA A 562 6.01 14.11 -1.42
CA ALA A 562 6.64 15.22 -0.71
C ALA A 562 7.78 14.73 0.18
N SER A 563 8.86 15.50 0.25
CA SER A 563 9.79 15.51 1.38
C SER A 563 9.60 16.76 2.23
N PHE A 564 9.84 16.62 3.52
CA PHE A 564 9.89 17.70 4.49
C PHE A 564 11.17 17.58 5.33
N ASP A 565 12.04 18.58 5.21
CA ASP A 565 13.30 18.71 5.94
C ASP A 565 13.20 19.87 6.95
N ARG A 566 13.09 19.49 8.22
CA ARG A 566 12.98 20.43 9.35
C ARG A 566 14.23 21.30 9.54
N SER A 567 15.40 20.86 9.09
CA SER A 567 16.65 21.60 9.30
C SER A 567 16.67 22.94 8.56
N ARG A 568 15.81 23.09 7.55
CA ARG A 568 15.64 24.30 6.74
C ARG A 568 14.69 25.33 7.35
N CYS A 569 13.91 24.96 8.38
CA CYS A 569 12.89 25.83 8.97
C CYS A 569 13.47 26.96 9.82
N LYS A 570 13.10 28.22 9.54
CA LYS A 570 13.53 29.40 10.31
C LYS A 570 12.75 29.59 11.63
N VAL A 571 11.53 29.05 11.70
CA VAL A 571 10.64 29.11 12.86
C VAL A 571 10.25 27.67 13.20
N LEU A 572 10.18 27.36 14.50
CA LEU A 572 9.93 26.01 15.02
C LEU A 572 8.90 25.98 16.17
N ASN A 573 8.66 27.12 16.81
CA ASN A 573 7.77 27.33 17.95
C ASN A 573 7.30 28.80 18.00
N GLY A 574 6.49 29.15 19.00
CA GLY A 574 5.91 30.49 19.19
C GLY A 574 4.56 30.68 18.47
N PRO A 575 3.97 31.89 18.55
CA PRO A 575 2.56 32.12 18.21
C PRO A 575 2.24 32.01 16.71
N THR A 576 3.25 31.96 15.84
CA THR A 576 3.11 31.77 14.39
C THR A 576 3.41 30.34 13.92
N ALA A 577 3.86 29.44 14.81
CA ALA A 577 4.28 28.07 14.46
C ALA A 577 3.11 27.08 14.24
N THR A 578 2.08 27.52 13.53
CA THR A 578 0.75 26.89 13.47
C THR A 578 0.46 26.19 12.14
N GLY A 579 1.44 25.50 11.55
CA GLY A 579 1.29 24.81 10.25
C GLY A 579 2.08 25.43 9.09
N GLN A 580 1.68 26.61 8.63
CA GLN A 580 2.15 27.21 7.37
C GLN A 580 3.52 27.91 7.42
N HIS A 581 4.22 27.85 8.55
CA HIS A 581 5.36 28.72 8.89
C HIS A 581 6.73 28.27 8.34
N CYS A 582 6.83 27.05 7.80
CA CYS A 582 8.04 26.53 7.15
C CYS A 582 7.74 26.01 5.74
N PRO A 583 7.41 26.89 4.77
CA PRO A 583 7.33 26.50 3.36
C PRO A 583 8.71 26.05 2.83
N GLU A 584 9.81 26.60 3.34
CA GLU A 584 11.16 26.30 2.86
C GLU A 584 11.68 24.91 3.20
N GLY A 585 11.02 24.15 4.09
CA GLY A 585 11.36 22.76 4.40
C GLY A 585 10.83 21.75 3.37
N TRP A 586 9.87 22.13 2.52
CA TRP A 586 9.19 21.22 1.60
C TRP A 586 9.86 21.11 0.23
N THR A 587 9.83 19.91 -0.34
CA THR A 587 10.07 19.67 -1.78
C THR A 587 9.00 18.73 -2.33
N LEU A 588 8.47 18.99 -3.52
CA LEU A 588 7.40 18.22 -4.16
C LEU A 588 7.89 17.56 -5.45
N HIS A 589 7.68 16.25 -5.58
CA HIS A 589 8.02 15.44 -6.75
C HIS A 589 6.72 14.91 -7.37
N LEU A 590 6.43 15.32 -8.61
CA LEU A 590 5.22 14.93 -9.34
C LEU A 590 5.21 13.43 -9.64
N PHE A 591 4.19 12.69 -9.18
CA PHE A 591 4.07 11.26 -9.49
C PHE A 591 3.83 11.02 -11.00
N PRO A 592 4.36 9.92 -11.57
CA PRO A 592 4.09 9.56 -12.95
C PRO A 592 2.61 9.19 -13.19
N GLY A 593 2.22 9.23 -14.46
CA GLY A 593 0.85 8.97 -14.92
C GLY A 593 0.04 10.26 -15.15
N PRO A 594 -1.19 10.12 -15.68
CA PRO A 594 -2.04 11.25 -16.05
C PRO A 594 -2.66 11.94 -14.82
N GLN A 595 -2.83 13.27 -14.89
CA GLN A 595 -3.83 14.00 -14.10
C GLN A 595 -5.25 13.65 -14.58
N PHE A 596 -6.30 13.92 -13.80
CA PHE A 596 -7.67 13.91 -14.33
C PHE A 596 -7.82 14.89 -15.48
N LYS A 597 -8.57 14.51 -16.52
CA LYS A 597 -8.72 15.27 -17.77
C LYS A 597 -9.18 16.72 -17.56
N ASP A 598 -10.01 16.95 -16.53
CA ASP A 598 -10.67 18.23 -16.26
C ASP A 598 -10.00 19.03 -15.10
N VAL A 599 -8.85 18.60 -14.60
CA VAL A 599 -8.11 19.26 -13.49
C VAL A 599 -6.87 19.96 -14.03
N THR A 600 -6.85 21.29 -13.93
CA THR A 600 -5.77 22.15 -14.42
C THR A 600 -4.60 22.32 -13.45
N ASP A 601 -4.75 21.91 -12.19
CA ASP A 601 -3.69 22.04 -11.19
C ASP A 601 -2.60 20.98 -11.40
N PRO A 602 -1.31 21.34 -11.27
CA PRO A 602 -0.21 20.40 -11.44
C PRO A 602 -0.34 19.27 -10.43
N GLY A 603 -0.13 18.04 -10.91
CA GLY A 603 -0.40 16.83 -10.14
C GLY A 603 -0.67 15.63 -11.05
N SER A 604 -1.00 14.52 -10.42
CA SER A 604 -1.34 13.24 -11.07
C SER A 604 -2.61 12.68 -10.42
N ALA A 605 -3.36 11.84 -11.14
CA ALA A 605 -4.50 11.11 -10.59
C ALA A 605 -4.08 9.99 -9.60
N GLU A 606 -2.77 9.75 -9.43
CA GLU A 606 -2.21 8.79 -8.46
C GLU A 606 -2.70 9.05 -7.03
N ALA A 607 -3.01 7.97 -6.32
CA ALA A 607 -3.65 7.92 -5.01
C ALA A 607 -2.94 6.88 -4.12
N SER A 608 -1.63 7.08 -3.95
CA SER A 608 -0.75 6.19 -3.19
C SER A 608 -1.15 6.10 -1.71
N TYR A 609 -1.02 4.91 -1.12
CA TYR A 609 -1.47 4.70 0.27
C TYR A 609 -0.49 5.22 1.32
N TYR A 610 0.79 5.00 1.06
CA TYR A 610 1.88 5.12 2.02
C TYR A 610 3.20 5.37 1.29
N THR A 611 4.11 6.15 1.88
CA THR A 611 5.52 6.21 1.47
C THR A 611 6.38 5.49 2.49
N TRP A 612 7.20 4.53 2.06
CA TRP A 612 8.17 3.80 2.87
C TRP A 612 9.59 4.17 2.42
N VAL A 613 10.54 4.33 3.34
CA VAL A 613 11.94 4.70 3.00
C VAL A 613 12.92 3.53 3.19
N ASP A 614 13.70 3.21 2.14
CA ASP A 614 14.82 2.27 2.24
C ASP A 614 16.01 2.92 2.96
N GLN A 615 15.99 2.85 4.29
CA GLN A 615 17.04 3.40 5.15
C GLN A 615 18.41 2.68 5.03
N PHE A 616 18.47 1.54 4.35
CA PHE A 616 19.59 0.59 4.44
C PHE A 616 20.14 0.10 3.09
N ASP A 617 19.52 0.48 1.98
CA ASP A 617 19.78 -0.08 0.64
C ASP A 617 19.44 -1.57 0.54
N THR A 618 18.30 -1.97 1.11
CA THR A 618 17.77 -3.33 1.03
C THR A 618 17.40 -3.76 -0.39
N PHE A 619 17.10 -2.80 -1.27
CA PHE A 619 16.66 -3.05 -2.64
C PHE A 619 17.74 -2.84 -3.72
N GLY A 620 18.92 -2.27 -3.38
CA GLY A 620 20.02 -2.06 -4.32
C GLY A 620 19.86 -0.82 -5.21
N LEU A 621 19.28 0.26 -4.67
CA LEU A 621 19.10 1.56 -5.34
C LEU A 621 19.70 2.74 -4.55
N GLY A 622 20.37 2.47 -3.42
CA GLY A 622 20.92 3.46 -2.51
C GLY A 622 20.15 3.56 -1.19
N ARG A 623 20.77 4.22 -0.21
CA ARG A 623 20.18 4.47 1.11
C ARG A 623 19.31 5.72 1.11
N ASN A 624 18.34 5.74 2.01
CA ASN A 624 17.32 6.78 2.18
C ASN A 624 16.43 6.99 0.94
N VAL A 625 16.25 5.95 0.11
CA VAL A 625 15.42 5.98 -1.11
C VAL A 625 13.93 5.84 -0.76
N PRO A 626 13.06 6.83 -1.05
CA PRO A 626 11.64 6.75 -0.74
C PRO A 626 10.86 6.02 -1.85
N ILE A 627 9.96 5.14 -1.41
CA ILE A 627 9.11 4.27 -2.23
C ILE A 627 7.65 4.54 -1.88
N ALA A 628 6.88 5.09 -2.82
CA ALA A 628 5.44 5.26 -2.68
C ALA A 628 4.68 4.04 -3.20
N THR A 629 3.62 3.65 -2.50
CA THR A 629 2.71 2.57 -2.90
C THR A 629 1.75 3.04 -3.99
N GLY A 630 2.26 3.09 -5.23
CA GLY A 630 1.59 3.60 -6.44
C GLY A 630 0.40 2.76 -6.88
N ASN A 631 -0.70 2.87 -6.13
CA ASN A 631 -1.91 2.08 -6.26
C ASN A 631 -2.65 2.26 -7.57
N MET A 632 -2.47 3.39 -8.26
CA MET A 632 -3.15 3.68 -9.51
C MET A 632 -2.27 3.39 -10.72
N ASN A 633 -0.97 3.63 -10.61
CA ASN A 633 0.04 3.04 -11.51
C ASN A 633 0.13 1.51 -11.37
N GLU A 634 -0.47 0.94 -10.32
CA GLU A 634 -0.44 -0.48 -9.94
C GLU A 634 1.02 -1.01 -9.86
N SER A 635 1.83 -0.32 -9.05
CA SER A 635 3.29 -0.40 -9.01
C SER A 635 3.86 -0.03 -7.64
N LEU A 636 5.18 -0.17 -7.47
CA LEU A 636 5.94 0.66 -6.53
C LEU A 636 6.60 1.81 -7.29
N LEU A 637 6.47 3.03 -6.76
CA LEU A 637 7.01 4.26 -7.34
C LEU A 637 8.19 4.72 -6.48
N VAL A 638 9.41 4.41 -6.92
CA VAL A 638 10.64 4.69 -6.18
C VAL A 638 11.37 5.87 -6.79
N LEU A 639 11.77 6.84 -5.96
CA LEU A 639 12.44 8.07 -6.38
C LEU A 639 13.97 7.94 -6.20
N VAL A 640 14.72 7.95 -7.30
CA VAL A 640 16.19 7.92 -7.33
C VAL A 640 16.69 9.12 -8.13
N ASP A 641 17.63 9.90 -7.59
CA ASP A 641 18.18 11.12 -8.22
C ASP A 641 17.11 12.10 -8.76
N GLY A 642 16.01 12.23 -8.02
CA GLY A 642 14.86 13.07 -8.37
C GLY A 642 13.96 12.54 -9.50
N LYS A 643 14.18 11.30 -9.97
CA LYS A 643 13.40 10.63 -11.03
C LYS A 643 12.69 9.40 -10.48
N PHE A 644 11.48 9.13 -10.98
CA PHE A 644 10.74 7.93 -10.60
C PHE A 644 11.10 6.72 -11.48
N LEU A 645 11.29 5.58 -10.82
CA LEU A 645 11.24 4.25 -11.41
C LEU A 645 9.85 3.64 -11.11
N ASN A 646 9.18 3.12 -12.13
CA ASN A 646 7.81 2.61 -12.05
C ASN A 646 7.81 1.07 -12.07
N LEU A 647 7.93 0.46 -10.89
CA LEU A 647 8.04 -0.99 -10.73
C LEU A 647 6.64 -1.64 -10.82
N ARG A 648 6.13 -1.72 -12.05
CA ARG A 648 4.80 -2.24 -12.42
C ARG A 648 4.64 -3.73 -12.12
N VAL A 649 3.54 -4.11 -11.47
CA VAL A 649 3.13 -5.52 -11.25
C VAL A 649 2.05 -5.94 -12.25
N PRO A 650 2.39 -6.41 -13.47
CA PRO A 650 1.46 -6.52 -14.61
C PRO A 650 0.47 -7.70 -14.50
N TYR A 651 0.65 -8.57 -13.50
CA TYR A 651 -0.25 -9.67 -13.20
C TYR A 651 -0.24 -9.97 -11.69
N PRO A 652 -1.43 -10.13 -11.05
CA PRO A 652 -2.75 -9.84 -11.59
C PRO A 652 -2.91 -8.34 -11.87
N VAL A 653 -3.81 -7.97 -12.78
CA VAL A 653 -4.17 -6.54 -12.95
C VAL A 653 -4.96 -6.10 -11.72
N GLY A 654 -4.70 -4.89 -11.24
CA GLY A 654 -5.21 -4.39 -9.96
C GLY A 654 -4.27 -4.63 -8.78
N TYR A 655 -2.95 -4.57 -8.96
CA TYR A 655 -2.02 -4.53 -7.83
C TYR A 655 -2.24 -3.25 -7.02
N PHE A 656 -2.64 -3.43 -5.76
CA PHE A 656 -3.08 -2.38 -4.85
C PHE A 656 -2.55 -2.74 -3.47
N THR A 657 -1.56 -2.00 -2.97
CA THR A 657 -0.81 -2.32 -1.76
C THR A 657 -0.87 -1.20 -0.72
N LYS A 658 -0.69 -1.57 0.55
CA LYS A 658 -0.73 -0.66 1.71
C LYS A 658 0.64 -0.39 2.27
N TRP A 659 1.46 -1.44 2.34
CA TRP A 659 2.75 -1.48 2.99
C TRP A 659 3.81 -2.14 2.09
N VAL A 660 5.08 -1.89 2.40
CA VAL A 660 6.27 -2.52 1.82
C VAL A 660 7.24 -2.78 2.97
N ASP A 661 7.94 -3.91 2.96
CA ASP A 661 8.99 -4.21 3.92
C ASP A 661 10.24 -4.68 3.19
N GLY A 662 11.41 -4.21 3.63
CA GLY A 662 12.70 -4.41 2.95
C GLY A 662 13.59 -5.33 3.75
N ARG A 663 13.86 -6.54 3.25
CA ARG A 663 14.58 -7.60 3.96
C ARG A 663 15.73 -8.17 3.15
N ILE A 664 16.87 -8.34 3.80
CA ILE A 664 18.07 -8.94 3.22
C ILE A 664 18.04 -10.44 3.53
N ASP A 665 17.65 -11.25 2.55
CA ASP A 665 17.55 -12.72 2.65
C ASP A 665 18.88 -13.41 2.34
N ASP A 666 19.38 -13.14 1.13
CA ASP A 666 20.61 -13.63 0.51
C ASP A 666 20.76 -12.73 -0.75
N PRO A 667 21.96 -12.23 -1.11
CA PRO A 667 22.15 -11.45 -2.34
C PRO A 667 21.86 -12.21 -3.66
N SER A 668 21.53 -13.51 -3.62
CA SER A 668 21.69 -14.40 -4.79
C SER A 668 20.44 -15.06 -5.40
N ALA A 669 19.22 -15.02 -4.82
CA ALA A 669 18.09 -15.88 -5.28
C ALA A 669 16.63 -15.47 -4.87
N GLY A 670 15.59 -15.88 -5.63
CA GLY A 670 14.13 -15.74 -5.28
C GLY A 670 13.09 -16.09 -6.38
N GLU A 671 11.82 -16.53 -6.11
CA GLU A 671 11.03 -17.36 -7.10
C GLU A 671 9.43 -17.51 -7.05
N GLY A 672 8.69 -17.85 -8.15
CA GLY A 672 7.18 -17.80 -8.32
C GLY A 672 6.33 -18.56 -9.46
N GLY A 673 5.03 -18.92 -9.20
CA GLY A 673 3.87 -19.52 -10.03
C GLY A 673 2.51 -18.70 -10.34
N LYS A 674 1.25 -19.01 -9.85
CA LYS A 674 0.08 -18.01 -9.69
C LYS A 674 -0.69 -17.79 -8.32
N GLU A 675 -1.82 -18.44 -7.89
CA GLU A 675 -3.28 -18.32 -8.28
C GLU A 675 -3.77 -16.86 -8.20
N ASN A 676 -4.87 -16.57 -7.46
CA ASN A 676 -5.42 -15.27 -7.12
C ASN A 676 -6.25 -15.31 -5.80
N ARG A 677 -5.59 -15.68 -4.70
CA ARG A 677 -6.00 -15.33 -3.33
C ARG A 677 -5.40 -13.93 -3.00
N PRO A 678 -5.48 -13.41 -1.76
CA PRO A 678 -4.60 -12.32 -1.35
C PRO A 678 -3.12 -12.68 -1.58
N LYS A 679 -2.28 -11.70 -1.91
CA LYS A 679 -0.89 -11.94 -2.35
C LYS A 679 0.17 -11.20 -1.54
N VAL A 680 1.27 -11.87 -1.23
CA VAL A 680 2.58 -11.22 -1.06
C VAL A 680 3.17 -10.95 -2.44
N VAL A 681 3.92 -9.85 -2.58
CA VAL A 681 4.74 -9.56 -3.77
C VAL A 681 6.15 -9.17 -3.30
N ARG A 682 7.12 -10.06 -3.49
CA ARG A 682 8.55 -9.78 -3.39
C ARG A 682 9.03 -9.15 -4.71
N PHE A 683 9.62 -7.97 -4.60
CA PHE A 683 10.40 -7.37 -5.67
C PHE A 683 11.87 -7.77 -5.47
N GLN A 684 12.60 -8.00 -6.56
CA GLN A 684 14.04 -8.18 -6.57
C GLN A 684 14.61 -7.39 -7.74
N LEU A 685 15.68 -6.62 -7.48
CA LEU A 685 16.46 -5.96 -8.52
C LEU A 685 17.70 -6.81 -8.85
N ARG A 686 18.19 -6.70 -10.08
CA ARG A 686 19.42 -7.35 -10.59
C ARG A 686 20.18 -6.39 -11.52
N PRO A 687 21.44 -6.67 -11.91
CA PRO A 687 22.22 -5.75 -12.75
C PRO A 687 21.65 -5.51 -14.15
N ASP A 688 21.04 -6.52 -14.77
CA ASP A 688 20.45 -6.44 -16.12
C ASP A 688 19.34 -7.51 -16.33
N PRO A 689 18.53 -7.47 -17.41
CA PRO A 689 17.41 -8.40 -17.63
C PRO A 689 17.77 -9.86 -17.98
N LEU A 690 19.06 -10.15 -18.20
CA LEU A 690 19.63 -11.48 -18.42
C LEU A 690 20.47 -11.98 -17.24
N ALA A 691 20.74 -11.14 -16.24
CA ALA A 691 21.33 -11.58 -14.99
C ALA A 691 20.45 -12.64 -14.31
N ARG A 692 21.13 -13.62 -13.71
CA ARG A 692 20.54 -14.73 -12.95
C ARG A 692 20.45 -14.32 -11.49
#